data_AF-A0A511Z2F5-F1
#
_entry.id   AF-A0A511Z2F5-F1
#
_cell.length_a   1.000
_cell.length_b   1.000
_cell.length_c   1.000
_cell.angle_alpha   90.00
_cell.angle_beta   90.00
_cell.angle_gamma   90.00
#
_symmetry.space_group_name_H-M   'P 1'
#
loop_
_entity.id
_entity.type
_entity.pdbx_description
1 polymer ?
#
loop_
_entity_poly.entity_id
_entity_poly.type
_entity_poly.pdbx_seq_one_letter_code
_entity_poly.pdbx_strand_id
1 'polypeptide(L)'
;MTRFGRMRGLTTTLAVGAVALLGALPAGAAPDGAEPTPSATASPPATPGLSDEGEPTSDPSTQPTSVPTPDPTPDVAPNEATMTVPPAPPAATEAAPAPELVYRGVGLTVPAGWPVLDLTAEPRTCVRADTHAVYVGAPGADQDCPPLLLGRVGSVLLQPVPAEPPFGTVSLAPGPLPEPTAAQRVAGELVGVVEGTDVLLTITLEPDGSVPQVGEVVVTADAVAPAAAPRHAMANPTPLDRSFTWHYGEGFDACNAPSLSTMQAWLASPYRSVGVYVGGISRACAAQPNLTSSWLRSIAGLGWKVTPIYVGLQAPCSNYTNKITYGQEWQQGRDSALDAIARAQALGIGPGSDIYFDMESYTQGPQCSGSVRAFLSSWTQALNYNGYSSGVYSSAATGIEDLAQGFPQPGYVAPNKIWIARWNGVPDVYSHDSYVPDTLWAPYARIHQYRGGHNETWGGVTINIDNNFLDTDPNRGSPTGQLDAVSATPGLVTARGWALDPEAETGPILVQMYLDGRTQTVGTADAPRPDIGAAFPAAGPDHGYSVTMSASAGWHDVCLYAINVGPGSSRNLGCRSVLVPSSDPFGQVDTVTTSVGKVTVSGWAIDPNTTDPILVQMYLDGRTQTVSRADRARPDVGAAYPSAGPDHGYSVTMPSDGGRHTVCLYAINTGEGASVLLGCRVVDVPPPNPFGNIDAVTTGPGTVSARGWTIDPDSTDPILVQMYVDGRANSVGRADGDRPDVGAAFPGFGSRHGFQMTMPATPGSHGVCLYGINTGPGASVLLGCRVVQVPSADPFGSVESVSAASGTVTATGWAIDPDTSDPILVQLYLDGRTQTVVRADGPRADVGAVYPSAGQNHGYRISIAATRGTHTACVYGINTGAGASRLLACQTVTVP
;
A
#
# COMPACT_ATOMS: atom_id res chain seq x y z
N MET A 1 -14.99 -64.07 -39.36
CA MET A 1 -15.33 -64.39 -37.97
C MET A 1 -14.06 -64.53 -37.15
N THR A 2 -13.57 -63.56 -36.35
CA THR A 2 -13.63 -62.08 -36.45
C THR A 2 -12.95 -61.46 -35.21
N ARG A 3 -12.17 -60.36 -35.23
CA ARG A 3 -11.46 -59.56 -36.25
C ARG A 3 -10.61 -58.51 -35.45
N PHE A 4 -9.29 -58.40 -35.67
CA PHE A 4 -8.54 -57.28 -36.34
C PHE A 4 -8.56 -55.90 -35.63
N GLY A 5 -7.49 -55.10 -35.55
CA GLY A 5 -6.15 -55.05 -36.20
C GLY A 5 -5.23 -54.01 -35.49
N ARG A 6 -3.88 -54.13 -35.54
CA ARG A 6 -2.91 -53.54 -36.52
C ARG A 6 -3.00 -52.00 -36.62
N MET A 7 -1.96 -51.17 -36.72
CA MET A 7 -0.50 -51.28 -36.91
C MET A 7 0.14 -49.86 -36.75
N ARG A 8 1.47 -49.78 -36.49
CA ARG A 8 2.53 -48.86 -36.99
C ARG A 8 2.12 -47.51 -37.64
N GLY A 9 2.80 -46.36 -37.52
CA GLY A 9 4.17 -45.97 -37.13
C GLY A 9 4.60 -44.72 -37.95
N LEU A 10 5.62 -44.00 -37.47
CA LEU A 10 6.49 -42.97 -38.12
C LEU A 10 5.97 -41.54 -38.46
N THR A 11 6.59 -40.56 -37.76
CA THR A 11 7.29 -39.32 -38.22
C THR A 11 6.93 -38.66 -39.56
N THR A 12 6.88 -37.30 -39.62
CA THR A 12 7.81 -36.41 -40.40
C THR A 12 7.44 -34.90 -40.25
N THR A 13 8.40 -34.14 -39.73
CA THR A 13 9.00 -32.83 -40.09
C THR A 13 8.41 -31.83 -41.13
N LEU A 14 8.62 -30.54 -40.79
CA LEU A 14 9.16 -29.39 -41.58
C LEU A 14 8.30 -28.66 -42.64
N ALA A 15 8.22 -27.32 -42.54
CA ALA A 15 8.28 -26.41 -43.68
C ALA A 15 8.74 -24.98 -43.28
N VAL A 16 9.69 -24.46 -44.06
CA VAL A 16 10.28 -23.11 -44.08
C VAL A 16 9.82 -22.41 -45.37
N GLY A 17 9.65 -21.08 -45.35
CA GLY A 17 9.63 -20.19 -46.52
C GLY A 17 9.06 -18.81 -46.13
N ALA A 18 9.75 -17.66 -46.09
CA ALA A 18 10.67 -16.95 -47.01
C ALA A 18 9.96 -15.90 -47.92
N VAL A 19 10.38 -14.62 -47.77
CA VAL A 19 10.50 -13.52 -48.79
C VAL A 19 9.16 -12.83 -49.18
N ALA A 20 8.97 -11.51 -49.41
CA ALA A 20 9.76 -10.32 -49.82
C ALA A 20 8.95 -9.01 -49.53
N LEU A 21 9.55 -7.89 -49.08
CA LEU A 21 9.99 -6.65 -49.79
C LEU A 21 8.97 -5.47 -49.99
N LEU A 22 9.49 -4.25 -49.72
CA LEU A 22 9.19 -2.90 -50.27
C LEU A 22 7.90 -2.17 -49.77
N GLY A 23 7.89 -0.88 -49.38
CA GLY A 23 8.90 0.18 -49.32
C GLY A 23 8.30 1.56 -48.91
N ALA A 24 9.20 2.51 -48.57
CA ALA A 24 9.12 4.00 -48.65
C ALA A 24 8.13 4.85 -47.79
N LEU A 25 8.67 5.51 -46.73
CA LEU A 25 8.85 6.98 -46.44
C LEU A 25 7.90 8.06 -47.05
N PRO A 26 7.84 9.35 -46.58
CA PRO A 26 8.45 10.04 -45.40
C PRO A 26 7.57 11.09 -44.61
N ALA A 27 8.14 11.57 -43.48
CA ALA A 27 8.18 12.91 -42.85
C ALA A 27 7.03 13.97 -42.91
N GLY A 28 6.76 14.62 -41.75
CA GLY A 28 6.11 15.94 -41.68
C GLY A 28 5.80 16.49 -40.27
N ALA A 29 6.70 17.37 -39.76
CA ALA A 29 6.57 18.55 -38.86
C ALA A 29 5.44 18.74 -37.80
N ALA A 30 5.86 19.25 -36.63
CA ALA A 30 5.09 19.95 -35.57
C ALA A 30 4.62 21.38 -36.02
N PRO A 31 3.85 22.24 -35.27
CA PRO A 31 3.98 22.58 -33.83
C PRO A 31 2.71 23.05 -33.03
N ASP A 32 2.95 23.45 -31.76
CA ASP A 32 2.28 24.45 -30.89
C ASP A 32 1.00 24.16 -30.06
N GLY A 33 1.07 24.50 -28.75
CA GLY A 33 -0.11 24.85 -27.93
C GLY A 33 -0.02 24.64 -26.40
N ALA A 34 0.59 25.60 -25.69
CA ALA A 34 0.56 26.00 -24.26
C ALA A 34 -0.35 25.35 -23.17
N GLU A 35 0.25 25.28 -21.96
CA GLU A 35 -0.22 25.08 -20.54
C GLU A 35 -1.47 25.88 -20.09
N PRO A 36 -2.19 25.58 -18.95
CA PRO A 36 -1.64 25.44 -17.58
C PRO A 36 -2.36 24.57 -16.48
N THR A 37 -1.60 24.27 -15.40
CA THR A 37 -1.95 23.99 -13.96
C THR A 37 -3.06 22.99 -13.54
N PRO A 38 -2.81 22.12 -12.53
CA PRO A 38 -3.89 21.49 -11.75
C PRO A 38 -3.91 21.91 -10.26
N SER A 39 -5.12 22.25 -9.79
CA SER A 39 -5.48 22.38 -8.38
C SER A 39 -6.33 21.19 -7.92
N ALA A 40 -6.04 20.75 -6.69
CA ALA A 40 -6.94 20.19 -5.67
C ALA A 40 -7.68 18.85 -5.88
N THR A 41 -7.20 17.85 -5.10
CA THR A 41 -7.92 16.90 -4.21
C THR A 41 -9.24 16.24 -4.66
N ALA A 42 -9.23 14.90 -4.74
CA ALA A 42 -10.44 14.06 -4.76
C ALA A 42 -10.32 12.83 -3.84
N SER A 43 -11.34 12.63 -3.01
CA SER A 43 -11.70 11.38 -2.31
C SER A 43 -12.72 10.57 -3.14
N PRO A 44 -12.87 9.24 -2.93
CA PRO A 44 -13.58 8.34 -3.86
C PRO A 44 -15.09 8.19 -3.56
N PRO A 45 -15.87 7.60 -4.52
CA PRO A 45 -17.32 7.79 -4.63
C PRO A 45 -18.18 6.62 -4.10
N ALA A 46 -19.47 6.94 -3.87
CA ALA A 46 -20.57 6.01 -3.58
C ALA A 46 -21.39 5.70 -4.86
N THR A 47 -22.01 4.52 -4.90
CA THR A 47 -22.81 3.95 -5.99
C THR A 47 -24.31 4.34 -5.95
N PRO A 48 -25.06 4.21 -7.08
CA PRO A 48 -26.35 4.87 -7.30
C PRO A 48 -27.58 3.94 -7.20
N GLY A 49 -28.75 4.56 -6.96
CA GLY A 49 -30.08 3.93 -7.02
C GLY A 49 -30.73 4.02 -8.40
N LEU A 50 -31.70 3.12 -8.65
CA LEU A 50 -32.52 3.03 -9.86
C LEU A 50 -34.02 3.08 -9.51
N SER A 51 -34.73 3.84 -10.33
CA SER A 51 -36.18 4.07 -10.43
C SER A 51 -36.83 3.10 -11.43
N ASP A 52 -38.10 2.73 -11.21
CA ASP A 52 -38.89 1.90 -12.12
C ASP A 52 -40.25 2.57 -12.43
N GLU A 53 -40.60 2.65 -13.72
CA GLU A 53 -41.93 2.97 -14.27
C GLU A 53 -42.39 1.80 -15.17
N GLY A 54 -43.68 1.46 -15.16
CA GLY A 54 -44.32 0.77 -16.30
C GLY A 54 -45.51 -0.17 -15.99
N GLU A 55 -46.73 0.37 -16.05
CA GLU A 55 -48.00 -0.34 -16.37
C GLU A 55 -48.09 -0.65 -17.90
N PRO A 56 -49.15 -1.27 -18.53
CA PRO A 56 -50.57 -1.47 -18.11
C PRO A 56 -51.27 -2.80 -18.52
N THR A 57 -52.54 -3.01 -18.13
CA THR A 57 -53.75 -3.19 -19.01
C THR A 57 -55.00 -3.66 -18.23
N SER A 58 -56.18 -3.32 -18.77
CA SER A 58 -57.49 -3.03 -18.14
C SER A 58 -58.62 -4.08 -18.32
N ASP A 59 -59.52 -4.17 -17.32
CA ASP A 59 -61.03 -4.29 -17.22
C ASP A 59 -61.87 -5.08 -18.29
N PRO A 60 -63.06 -5.69 -17.97
CA PRO A 60 -64.29 -4.95 -17.61
C PRO A 60 -65.25 -5.54 -16.53
N SER A 61 -65.91 -4.61 -15.81
CA SER A 61 -67.38 -4.51 -15.55
C SER A 61 -68.07 -5.33 -14.44
N THR A 62 -68.55 -4.64 -13.38
CA THR A 62 -70.00 -4.35 -13.14
C THR A 62 -70.22 -3.51 -11.85
N GLN A 63 -71.07 -2.48 -11.96
CA GLN A 63 -71.74 -1.71 -10.88
C GLN A 63 -73.27 -1.75 -11.17
N PRO A 64 -74.23 -1.19 -10.38
CA PRO A 64 -74.14 -0.27 -9.21
C PRO A 64 -75.12 -0.61 -8.03
N THR A 65 -75.05 0.04 -6.86
CA THR A 65 -75.94 1.14 -6.34
C THR A 65 -75.88 1.05 -4.79
N SER A 66 -76.04 2.05 -3.91
CA SER A 66 -76.28 3.50 -3.92
C SER A 66 -76.10 4.05 -2.47
N VAL A 67 -75.59 5.28 -2.38
CA VAL A 67 -75.40 6.25 -1.24
C VAL A 67 -76.76 6.62 -0.55
N PRO A 68 -76.90 7.44 0.55
CA PRO A 68 -75.92 8.26 1.27
C PRO A 68 -76.08 8.47 2.82
N THR A 69 -75.04 9.10 3.38
CA THR A 69 -74.89 9.79 4.69
C THR A 69 -75.79 11.05 4.82
N PRO A 70 -75.91 11.68 6.02
CA PRO A 70 -75.12 12.90 6.25
C PRO A 70 -74.67 13.15 7.71
N ASP A 71 -73.75 14.12 7.82
CA ASP A 71 -73.00 14.64 8.98
C ASP A 71 -73.71 15.92 9.58
N PRO A 72 -73.11 16.83 10.39
CA PRO A 72 -73.28 16.96 11.86
C PRO A 72 -73.81 18.35 12.39
N THR A 73 -73.84 18.49 13.75
CA THR A 73 -73.85 19.72 14.63
C THR A 73 -75.20 20.31 15.14
N PRO A 74 -75.23 21.31 16.08
CA PRO A 74 -75.22 21.22 17.56
C PRO A 74 -76.39 22.00 18.28
N ASP A 75 -76.29 22.17 19.61
CA ASP A 75 -76.94 23.16 20.53
C ASP A 75 -78.08 22.77 21.53
N VAL A 76 -77.72 22.92 22.82
CA VAL A 76 -78.35 23.64 23.98
C VAL A 76 -79.82 23.43 24.42
N ALA A 77 -79.96 23.28 25.76
CA ALA A 77 -81.11 22.95 26.64
C ALA A 77 -82.24 24.02 26.77
N PRO A 78 -83.40 23.78 27.48
CA PRO A 78 -83.45 23.85 28.97
C PRO A 78 -84.57 23.06 29.74
N ASN A 79 -84.40 23.03 31.09
CA ASN A 79 -85.37 23.04 32.22
C ASN A 79 -86.43 21.94 32.47
N GLU A 80 -86.30 21.24 33.63
CA GLU A 80 -87.19 21.26 34.84
C GLU A 80 -88.20 20.07 34.83
N ALA A 81 -88.53 19.32 35.89
CA ALA A 81 -88.39 19.46 37.34
C ALA A 81 -88.42 18.09 38.05
N THR A 82 -87.77 18.07 39.22
CA THR A 82 -87.91 17.25 40.44
C THR A 82 -88.96 16.11 40.55
N MET A 83 -88.48 14.91 40.92
CA MET A 83 -89.02 14.14 42.06
C MET A 83 -87.93 13.22 42.64
N THR A 84 -87.56 13.48 43.89
CA THR A 84 -86.53 12.78 44.68
C THR A 84 -87.07 11.49 45.29
N VAL A 85 -86.45 10.35 44.98
CA VAL A 85 -86.52 9.10 45.75
C VAL A 85 -85.18 8.96 46.50
N PRO A 86 -85.16 8.67 47.81
CA PRO A 86 -83.91 8.48 48.54
C PRO A 86 -83.18 7.23 48.03
N PRO A 87 -81.88 7.30 47.70
CA PRO A 87 -81.11 6.09 47.45
C PRO A 87 -80.97 5.29 48.75
N ALA A 88 -81.18 3.98 48.62
CA ALA A 88 -80.88 2.99 49.66
C ALA A 88 -79.43 3.14 50.16
N PRO A 89 -79.13 2.78 51.41
CA PRO A 89 -77.74 2.75 51.88
C PRO A 89 -76.90 1.88 50.94
N PRO A 90 -75.63 2.22 50.70
CA PRO A 90 -74.76 1.39 49.87
C PRO A 90 -74.80 -0.02 50.45
N ALA A 91 -75.16 -0.99 49.61
CA ALA A 91 -74.91 -2.38 49.92
C ALA A 91 -73.44 -2.48 50.28
N ALA A 92 -73.15 -2.98 51.48
CA ALA A 92 -71.80 -3.37 51.83
C ALA A 92 -71.32 -4.28 50.69
N THR A 93 -70.33 -3.82 49.94
CA THR A 93 -69.54 -4.70 49.10
C THR A 93 -69.01 -5.76 50.04
N GLU A 94 -69.53 -6.98 49.87
CA GLU A 94 -68.97 -8.16 50.50
C GLU A 94 -67.47 -8.12 50.18
N ALA A 95 -66.65 -7.94 51.23
CA ALA A 95 -65.20 -7.95 51.06
C ALA A 95 -64.85 -9.25 50.33
N ALA A 96 -64.07 -9.15 49.26
CA ALA A 96 -63.55 -10.32 48.58
C ALA A 96 -63.01 -11.30 49.65
N PRO A 97 -63.30 -12.61 49.55
CA PRO A 97 -62.82 -13.57 50.52
C PRO A 97 -61.30 -13.39 50.69
N ALA A 98 -60.83 -13.40 51.94
CA ALA A 98 -59.40 -13.22 52.23
C ALA A 98 -58.58 -14.28 51.46
N PRO A 99 -57.44 -13.90 50.85
CA PRO A 99 -56.60 -14.85 50.14
C PRO A 99 -56.13 -15.97 51.08
N GLU A 100 -56.19 -17.21 50.61
CA GLU A 100 -55.84 -18.40 51.40
C GLU A 100 -54.34 -18.46 51.73
N LEU A 101 -53.51 -17.85 50.88
CA LEU A 101 -52.06 -17.70 51.06
C LEU A 101 -51.66 -16.24 50.89
N VAL A 102 -50.86 -15.71 51.82
CA VAL A 102 -50.23 -14.39 51.72
C VAL A 102 -48.72 -14.53 51.91
N TYR A 103 -47.95 -14.13 50.89
CA TYR A 103 -46.48 -14.12 50.91
C TYR A 103 -45.97 -12.70 50.71
N ARG A 104 -45.30 -12.15 51.73
CA ARG A 104 -44.73 -10.78 51.73
C ARG A 104 -45.73 -9.70 51.28
N GLY A 105 -46.99 -9.94 51.62
CA GLY A 105 -48.15 -9.12 51.33
C GLY A 105 -48.74 -9.25 49.93
N VAL A 106 -48.28 -10.20 49.12
CA VAL A 106 -48.97 -10.68 47.91
C VAL A 106 -49.81 -11.91 48.28
N GLY A 107 -51.11 -11.83 48.03
CA GLY A 107 -52.09 -12.88 48.29
C GLY A 107 -52.61 -13.53 47.01
N LEU A 108 -52.89 -14.83 47.09
CA LEU A 108 -53.51 -15.63 46.03
C LEU A 108 -54.43 -16.72 46.60
N THR A 109 -55.31 -17.25 45.75
CA THR A 109 -56.15 -18.39 46.08
C THR A 109 -55.45 -19.68 45.66
N VAL A 110 -55.31 -20.63 46.58
CA VAL A 110 -54.67 -21.92 46.27
C VAL A 110 -55.75 -22.86 45.72
N PRO A 111 -55.60 -23.43 44.52
CA PRO A 111 -56.59 -24.37 44.00
C PRO A 111 -56.70 -25.60 44.90
N ALA A 112 -57.91 -26.13 45.02
CA ALA A 112 -58.17 -27.29 45.87
C ALA A 112 -57.26 -28.47 45.50
N GLY A 113 -56.54 -29.00 46.49
CA GLY A 113 -55.63 -30.14 46.33
C GLY A 113 -54.19 -29.79 45.93
N TRP A 114 -53.87 -28.50 45.73
CA TRP A 114 -52.49 -28.08 45.49
C TRP A 114 -51.73 -27.94 46.82
N PRO A 115 -50.56 -28.58 46.99
CA PRO A 115 -49.70 -28.33 48.13
C PRO A 115 -49.05 -26.94 48.05
N VAL A 116 -48.86 -26.32 49.21
CA VAL A 116 -48.03 -25.12 49.38
C VAL A 116 -46.71 -25.52 50.02
N LEU A 117 -45.59 -25.25 49.34
CA LEU A 117 -44.24 -25.66 49.72
C LEU A 117 -43.37 -24.44 50.08
N ASP A 118 -42.84 -24.40 51.30
CA ASP A 118 -41.98 -23.31 51.78
C ASP A 118 -40.50 -23.63 51.54
N LEU A 119 -39.94 -22.95 50.54
CA LEU A 119 -38.54 -23.08 50.13
C LEU A 119 -37.55 -22.46 51.12
N THR A 120 -38.02 -21.60 52.02
CA THR A 120 -37.19 -21.04 53.09
C THR A 120 -36.97 -22.08 54.19
N ALA A 121 -38.01 -22.86 54.49
CA ALA A 121 -37.94 -23.95 55.46
C ALA A 121 -37.20 -25.17 54.88
N GLU A 122 -37.43 -25.46 53.60
CA GLU A 122 -36.85 -26.62 52.91
C GLU A 122 -36.10 -26.17 51.63
N PRO A 123 -34.90 -25.58 51.76
CA PRO A 123 -34.17 -24.99 50.63
C PRO A 123 -33.69 -25.99 49.59
N ARG A 124 -33.68 -27.30 49.91
CA ARG A 124 -33.36 -28.38 48.98
C ARG A 124 -34.54 -28.80 48.11
N THR A 125 -35.75 -28.34 48.41
CA THR A 125 -36.96 -28.73 47.67
C THR A 125 -36.86 -28.28 46.22
N CYS A 126 -37.03 -29.22 45.30
CA CYS A 126 -37.03 -28.94 43.87
C CYS A 126 -38.31 -28.20 43.47
N VAL A 127 -38.14 -27.07 42.77
CA VAL A 127 -39.28 -26.37 42.16
C VAL A 127 -39.64 -27.05 40.84
N ARG A 128 -40.71 -27.83 40.89
CA ARG A 128 -41.17 -28.69 39.80
C ARG A 128 -42.37 -28.10 39.09
N ALA A 129 -42.37 -28.20 37.76
CA ALA A 129 -43.52 -27.84 36.92
C ALA A 129 -44.29 -29.05 36.39
N ASP A 130 -43.91 -30.28 36.72
CA ASP A 130 -44.65 -31.51 36.36
C ASP A 130 -45.73 -31.89 37.39
N THR A 131 -45.90 -31.08 38.44
CA THR A 131 -46.93 -31.27 39.45
C THR A 131 -47.59 -29.95 39.83
N HIS A 132 -48.89 -29.99 40.08
CA HIS A 132 -49.65 -28.85 40.57
C HIS A 132 -49.19 -28.49 41.98
N ALA A 133 -48.61 -27.31 42.18
CA ALA A 133 -48.12 -26.86 43.48
C ALA A 133 -47.94 -25.33 43.51
N VAL A 134 -47.99 -24.76 44.73
CA VAL A 134 -47.57 -23.39 45.01
C VAL A 134 -46.30 -23.42 45.84
N TYR A 135 -45.24 -22.79 45.35
CA TYR A 135 -43.96 -22.64 46.04
C TYR A 135 -43.83 -21.22 46.57
N VAL A 136 -43.38 -21.07 47.82
CA VAL A 136 -43.13 -19.77 48.43
C VAL A 136 -41.73 -19.70 49.00
N GLY A 137 -41.05 -18.58 48.82
CA GLY A 137 -39.66 -18.39 49.25
C GLY A 137 -38.66 -18.40 48.10
N ALA A 138 -37.42 -17.98 48.39
CA ALA A 138 -36.35 -18.03 47.41
C ALA A 138 -35.93 -19.49 47.18
N PRO A 139 -35.91 -19.99 45.92
CA PRO A 139 -35.41 -21.31 45.62
C PRO A 139 -33.93 -21.44 46.01
N GLY A 140 -33.60 -22.49 46.76
CA GLY A 140 -32.22 -22.73 47.18
C GLY A 140 -31.27 -22.97 45.99
N ALA A 141 -30.00 -22.59 46.15
CA ALA A 141 -28.99 -22.67 45.11
C ALA A 141 -28.63 -24.11 44.70
N ASP A 142 -28.83 -25.08 45.58
CA ASP A 142 -28.58 -26.49 45.25
C ASP A 142 -29.85 -27.26 45.65
N GLN A 143 -30.69 -27.65 44.70
CA GLN A 143 -31.94 -28.39 44.96
C GLN A 143 -31.78 -29.88 44.64
N ASP A 144 -32.53 -30.72 45.34
CA ASP A 144 -32.64 -32.15 45.09
C ASP A 144 -33.76 -32.43 44.08
N CYS A 145 -33.45 -32.23 42.81
CA CYS A 145 -34.40 -32.50 41.74
C CYS A 145 -34.34 -33.95 41.27
N PRO A 146 -35.49 -34.63 41.13
CA PRO A 146 -35.53 -35.97 40.54
C PRO A 146 -34.98 -35.97 39.11
N PRO A 147 -34.30 -37.05 38.67
CA PRO A 147 -34.01 -37.25 37.26
C PRO A 147 -35.32 -37.48 36.49
N LEU A 148 -35.35 -37.09 35.21
CA LEU A 148 -36.44 -37.40 34.27
C LEU A 148 -37.83 -36.91 34.74
N LEU A 149 -37.95 -35.61 35.03
CA LEU A 149 -39.26 -34.99 35.27
C LEU A 149 -40.02 -34.86 33.93
N LEU A 150 -41.17 -35.54 33.82
CA LEU A 150 -41.93 -35.63 32.57
C LEU A 150 -43.22 -34.81 32.62
N GLY A 151 -43.39 -33.92 31.63
CA GLY A 151 -44.60 -33.14 31.46
C GLY A 151 -44.64 -31.85 32.26
N ARG A 152 -45.61 -31.00 31.95
CA ARG A 152 -45.80 -29.70 32.59
C ARG A 152 -47.28 -29.46 32.86
N VAL A 153 -47.58 -28.95 34.05
CA VAL A 153 -48.92 -28.57 34.53
C VAL A 153 -48.84 -27.22 35.24
N GLY A 154 -49.97 -26.58 35.50
CA GLY A 154 -50.01 -25.32 36.25
C GLY A 154 -49.21 -25.39 37.56
N SER A 155 -48.34 -24.41 37.80
CA SER A 155 -47.65 -24.27 39.08
C SER A 155 -47.29 -22.82 39.32
N VAL A 156 -47.16 -22.42 40.58
CA VAL A 156 -46.88 -21.03 40.94
C VAL A 156 -45.69 -20.97 41.90
N LEU A 157 -44.73 -20.09 41.62
CA LEU A 157 -43.65 -19.74 42.53
C LEU A 157 -43.74 -18.26 42.91
N LEU A 158 -43.78 -17.98 44.21
CA LEU A 158 -43.63 -16.65 44.77
C LEU A 158 -42.30 -16.54 45.49
N GLN A 159 -41.47 -15.62 45.04
CA GLN A 159 -40.14 -15.40 45.62
C GLN A 159 -39.84 -13.91 45.73
N PRO A 160 -38.87 -13.50 46.55
CA PRO A 160 -38.30 -12.15 46.45
C PRO A 160 -37.71 -11.95 45.06
N VAL A 161 -37.80 -10.74 44.50
CA VAL A 161 -37.16 -10.42 43.22
C VAL A 161 -35.64 -10.69 43.33
N PRO A 162 -35.08 -11.62 42.54
CA PRO A 162 -33.65 -11.91 42.58
C PRO A 162 -32.85 -10.78 41.93
N ALA A 163 -31.54 -10.72 42.21
CA ALA A 163 -30.66 -9.68 41.67
C ALA A 163 -30.62 -9.64 40.14
N GLU A 164 -30.68 -10.81 39.50
CA GLU A 164 -30.90 -11.00 38.06
C GLU A 164 -32.23 -11.74 37.86
N PRO A 165 -33.34 -11.02 37.58
CA PRO A 165 -34.63 -11.64 37.28
C PRO A 165 -34.57 -12.56 36.06
N PRO A 166 -35.36 -13.64 36.03
CA PRO A 166 -35.45 -14.52 34.87
C PRO A 166 -35.84 -13.77 33.59
N PHE A 167 -35.41 -14.28 32.45
CA PHE A 167 -35.82 -13.76 31.15
C PHE A 167 -37.37 -13.73 31.02
N GLY A 168 -37.88 -12.69 30.35
CA GLY A 168 -39.33 -12.53 30.16
C GLY A 168 -40.08 -11.95 31.37
N THR A 169 -39.36 -11.49 32.41
CA THR A 169 -39.98 -10.81 33.57
C THR A 169 -40.70 -9.53 33.13
N VAL A 170 -42.01 -9.47 33.38
CA VAL A 170 -42.88 -8.29 33.12
C VAL A 170 -43.34 -7.62 34.42
N SER A 171 -44.04 -6.49 34.30
CA SER A 171 -44.78 -5.88 35.42
C SER A 171 -46.17 -6.51 35.51
N LEU A 172 -46.60 -6.94 36.69
CA LEU A 172 -47.93 -7.53 36.92
C LEU A 172 -48.73 -6.62 37.86
N ALA A 173 -49.79 -6.01 37.32
CA ALA A 173 -50.73 -5.25 38.14
C ALA A 173 -51.52 -6.19 39.08
N PRO A 174 -51.87 -5.75 40.30
CA PRO A 174 -52.79 -6.48 41.17
C PRO A 174 -54.15 -6.66 40.50
N GLY A 175 -54.80 -7.80 40.72
CA GLY A 175 -56.07 -8.19 40.11
C GLY A 175 -56.00 -9.54 39.37
N PRO A 176 -56.94 -9.79 38.44
CA PRO A 176 -56.92 -11.01 37.62
C PRO A 176 -55.61 -11.16 36.85
N LEU A 177 -55.10 -12.40 36.77
CA LEU A 177 -53.93 -12.70 35.96
C LEU A 177 -54.22 -12.38 34.48
N PRO A 178 -53.28 -11.72 33.78
CA PRO A 178 -53.46 -11.39 32.38
C PRO A 178 -53.44 -12.64 31.51
N GLU A 179 -54.14 -12.57 30.37
CA GLU A 179 -54.03 -13.60 29.34
C GLU A 179 -52.60 -13.71 28.82
N PRO A 180 -52.00 -14.92 28.76
CA PRO A 180 -50.65 -15.10 28.25
C PRO A 180 -50.52 -14.65 26.79
N THR A 181 -49.47 -13.89 26.51
CA THR A 181 -49.06 -13.53 25.15
C THR A 181 -48.62 -14.77 24.37
N ALA A 182 -48.52 -14.67 23.03
CA ALA A 182 -48.04 -15.77 22.21
C ALA A 182 -46.62 -16.24 22.62
N ALA A 183 -45.72 -15.31 22.94
CA ALA A 183 -44.37 -15.63 23.41
C ALA A 183 -44.39 -16.39 24.76
N GLN A 184 -45.23 -15.94 25.70
CA GLN A 184 -45.41 -16.62 26.99
C GLN A 184 -46.00 -18.02 26.83
N ARG A 185 -46.89 -18.24 25.84
CA ARG A 185 -47.41 -19.58 25.53
C ARG A 185 -46.33 -20.49 24.93
N VAL A 186 -45.46 -19.99 24.06
CA VAL A 186 -44.30 -20.76 23.56
C VAL A 186 -43.32 -21.12 24.69
N ALA A 187 -43.09 -20.17 25.60
CA ALA A 187 -42.29 -20.36 26.80
C ALA A 187 -42.94 -21.29 27.84
N GLY A 188 -44.27 -21.42 27.81
CA GLY A 188 -45.08 -22.11 28.82
C GLY A 188 -45.10 -21.43 30.19
N GLU A 189 -44.69 -20.16 30.29
CA GLU A 189 -44.60 -19.44 31.56
C GLU A 189 -44.92 -17.96 31.44
N LEU A 190 -45.49 -17.42 32.52
CA LEU A 190 -45.65 -16.01 32.80
C LEU A 190 -44.79 -15.67 34.02
N VAL A 191 -43.79 -14.82 33.83
CA VAL A 191 -42.90 -14.35 34.91
C VAL A 191 -43.11 -12.86 35.08
N GLY A 192 -43.37 -12.39 36.29
CA GLY A 192 -43.51 -10.95 36.50
C GLY A 192 -43.46 -10.49 37.94
N VAL A 193 -43.01 -9.25 38.12
CA VAL A 193 -42.95 -8.59 39.42
C VAL A 193 -44.31 -7.97 39.73
N VAL A 194 -44.88 -8.29 40.89
CA VAL A 194 -46.16 -7.73 41.31
C VAL A 194 -45.98 -6.26 41.69
N GLU A 195 -46.71 -5.37 41.00
CA GLU A 195 -46.56 -3.92 41.14
C GLU A 195 -46.76 -3.46 42.59
N GLY A 196 -45.86 -2.59 43.05
CA GLY A 196 -45.87 -2.09 44.43
C GLY A 196 -45.25 -3.04 45.45
N THR A 197 -44.73 -4.20 45.04
CA THR A 197 -44.11 -5.19 45.93
C THR A 197 -42.70 -5.60 45.48
N ASP A 198 -41.98 -6.32 46.32
CA ASP A 198 -40.70 -6.97 46.01
C ASP A 198 -40.83 -8.47 45.68
N VAL A 199 -42.02 -8.90 45.24
CA VAL A 199 -42.34 -10.29 44.92
C VAL A 199 -42.32 -10.52 43.42
N LEU A 200 -41.54 -11.51 43.00
CA LEU A 200 -41.56 -12.10 41.67
C LEU A 200 -42.50 -13.31 41.67
N LEU A 201 -43.46 -13.30 40.75
CA LEU A 201 -44.40 -14.38 40.50
C LEU A 201 -43.99 -15.11 39.22
N THR A 202 -43.70 -16.41 39.32
CA THR A 202 -43.49 -17.29 38.17
C THR A 202 -44.66 -18.27 38.09
N ILE A 203 -45.44 -18.16 37.04
CA ILE A 203 -46.58 -19.03 36.74
C ILE A 203 -46.20 -19.91 35.57
N THR A 204 -46.19 -21.22 35.80
CA THR A 204 -46.24 -22.18 34.72
C THR A 204 -47.67 -22.26 34.20
N LEU A 205 -47.81 -22.21 32.87
CA LEU A 205 -49.10 -22.34 32.19
C LEU A 205 -49.59 -23.79 32.18
N GLU A 206 -50.90 -23.94 32.11
CA GLU A 206 -51.55 -25.22 31.85
C GLU A 206 -51.22 -25.74 30.44
N PRO A 207 -51.40 -27.04 30.17
CA PRO A 207 -51.20 -27.65 28.85
C PRO A 207 -51.92 -26.98 27.67
N ASP A 208 -53.07 -26.38 27.93
CA ASP A 208 -53.84 -25.64 26.92
C ASP A 208 -53.33 -24.19 26.72
N GLY A 209 -52.27 -23.82 27.45
CA GLY A 209 -51.65 -22.51 27.44
C GLY A 209 -52.37 -21.46 28.30
N SER A 210 -53.36 -21.84 29.12
CA SER A 210 -54.04 -20.95 30.05
C SER A 210 -53.26 -20.77 31.36
N VAL A 211 -53.57 -19.71 32.11
CA VAL A 211 -53.07 -19.57 33.49
C VAL A 211 -53.84 -20.52 34.43
N PRO A 212 -53.18 -21.12 35.43
CA PRO A 212 -53.85 -21.94 36.43
C PRO A 212 -54.86 -21.12 37.23
N GLN A 213 -55.86 -21.81 37.80
CA GLN A 213 -57.02 -21.21 38.50
C GLN A 213 -56.66 -20.70 39.92
N VAL A 214 -55.65 -19.84 40.05
CA VAL A 214 -55.12 -19.33 41.34
C VAL A 214 -55.79 -18.04 41.85
N GLY A 215 -56.93 -17.67 41.26
CA GLY A 215 -57.69 -16.46 41.64
C GLY A 215 -57.01 -15.15 41.21
N GLU A 216 -57.43 -14.04 41.83
CA GLU A 216 -56.83 -12.72 41.63
C GLU A 216 -55.61 -12.52 42.52
N VAL A 217 -54.59 -11.83 42.01
CA VAL A 217 -53.43 -11.41 42.79
C VAL A 217 -53.80 -10.19 43.64
N VAL A 218 -53.80 -10.35 44.96
CA VAL A 218 -54.18 -9.29 45.90
C VAL A 218 -52.93 -8.72 46.59
N VAL A 219 -52.78 -7.40 46.65
CA VAL A 219 -51.73 -6.76 47.44
C VAL A 219 -52.33 -6.25 48.75
N THR A 220 -51.83 -6.75 49.87
CA THR A 220 -52.27 -6.37 51.22
C THR A 220 -51.56 -5.10 51.71
N ALA A 221 -52.11 -4.44 52.73
CA ALA A 221 -51.56 -3.19 53.27
C ALA A 221 -50.14 -3.34 53.86
N ASP A 222 -49.76 -4.54 54.27
CA ASP A 222 -48.44 -4.87 54.84
C ASP A 222 -47.43 -5.34 53.78
N ALA A 223 -47.71 -5.14 52.49
CA ALA A 223 -46.83 -5.55 51.42
C ALA A 223 -45.46 -4.90 51.52
N VAL A 224 -44.42 -5.72 51.32
CA VAL A 224 -43.05 -5.24 51.36
C VAL A 224 -42.78 -4.46 50.08
N ALA A 225 -42.57 -3.16 50.22
CA ALA A 225 -42.26 -2.30 49.08
C ALA A 225 -40.94 -2.75 48.42
N PRO A 226 -40.85 -2.66 47.08
CA PRO A 226 -39.60 -2.92 46.38
C PRO A 226 -38.51 -1.97 46.88
N ALA A 227 -37.33 -2.51 47.15
CA ALA A 227 -36.13 -1.69 47.23
C ALA A 227 -36.02 -0.90 45.91
N ALA A 228 -35.63 0.38 45.97
CA ALA A 228 -35.46 1.21 44.78
C ALA A 228 -34.34 0.65 43.89
N ALA A 229 -34.68 -0.31 43.02
CA ALA A 229 -33.77 -0.87 42.03
C ALA A 229 -33.84 -0.02 40.74
N PRO A 230 -32.71 0.20 40.06
CA PRO A 230 -32.71 0.92 38.80
C PRO A 230 -33.52 0.15 37.75
N ARG A 231 -34.63 0.74 37.30
CA ARG A 231 -35.44 0.24 36.18
C ARG A 231 -34.75 0.60 34.86
N HIS A 232 -33.64 -0.06 34.57
CA HIS A 232 -33.16 -0.12 33.19
C HIS A 232 -33.65 -1.43 32.60
N ALA A 233 -34.27 -1.35 31.41
CA ALA A 233 -34.41 -2.54 30.57
C ALA A 233 -33.00 -3.12 30.42
N MET A 234 -32.76 -4.31 30.96
CA MET A 234 -31.44 -4.91 30.87
C MET A 234 -31.18 -5.18 29.39
N ALA A 235 -30.29 -4.39 28.78
CA ALA A 235 -29.76 -4.72 27.48
C ALA A 235 -29.14 -6.12 27.55
N ASN A 236 -29.23 -6.87 26.46
CA ASN A 236 -28.64 -8.21 26.44
C ASN A 236 -27.16 -8.13 26.83
N PRO A 237 -26.70 -9.03 27.72
CA PRO A 237 -25.29 -9.12 28.08
C PRO A 237 -24.40 -9.26 26.84
N THR A 238 -23.18 -8.69 26.87
CA THR A 238 -22.18 -8.94 25.82
C THR A 238 -21.98 -10.45 25.64
N PRO A 239 -22.10 -10.99 24.42
CA PRO A 239 -21.94 -12.42 24.19
C PRO A 239 -20.59 -12.97 24.63
N LEU A 240 -20.60 -14.17 25.20
CA LEU A 240 -19.39 -15.00 25.34
C LEU A 240 -18.90 -15.46 23.95
N ASP A 241 -17.61 -15.80 23.86
CA ASP A 241 -17.08 -16.42 22.63
C ASP A 241 -17.84 -17.71 22.32
N ARG A 242 -18.19 -17.94 21.05
CA ARG A 242 -18.99 -19.10 20.61
C ARG A 242 -18.40 -20.45 21.01
N SER A 243 -17.07 -20.55 21.15
CA SER A 243 -16.39 -21.76 21.64
C SER A 243 -16.76 -22.11 23.07
N PHE A 244 -17.49 -21.26 23.79
CA PHE A 244 -18.06 -21.58 25.09
C PHE A 244 -19.07 -22.75 25.03
N THR A 245 -19.68 -22.99 23.86
CA THR A 245 -20.59 -24.13 23.64
C THR A 245 -19.91 -25.35 23.00
N TRP A 246 -18.61 -25.28 22.78
CA TRP A 246 -17.85 -26.31 22.08
C TRP A 246 -16.91 -27.05 23.03
N HIS A 247 -16.92 -28.37 22.94
CA HIS A 247 -16.08 -29.21 23.77
C HIS A 247 -15.70 -30.53 23.10
N TYR A 248 -14.59 -31.10 23.55
CA TYR A 248 -14.24 -32.49 23.32
C TYR A 248 -13.85 -33.14 24.64
N GLY A 249 -14.48 -34.27 24.94
CA GLY A 249 -14.29 -34.98 26.19
C GLY A 249 -15.58 -35.09 27.00
N GLU A 250 -15.42 -35.39 28.28
CA GLU A 250 -16.54 -35.67 29.17
C GLU A 250 -17.29 -34.39 29.56
N GLY A 251 -18.62 -34.46 29.49
CA GLY A 251 -19.54 -33.51 30.07
C GLY A 251 -20.63 -34.22 30.85
N PHE A 252 -21.52 -33.43 31.43
CA PHE A 252 -22.71 -33.94 32.09
C PHE A 252 -23.85 -32.95 31.90
N ASP A 253 -25.08 -33.37 32.18
CA ASP A 253 -26.20 -32.45 32.34
C ASP A 253 -26.90 -32.73 33.68
N ALA A 254 -27.53 -31.68 34.21
CA ALA A 254 -28.22 -31.72 35.49
C ALA A 254 -29.48 -30.87 35.41
N CYS A 255 -30.55 -31.31 36.07
CA CYS A 255 -31.86 -30.66 36.03
C CYS A 255 -31.80 -29.15 36.36
N ASN A 256 -31.11 -28.76 37.43
CA ASN A 256 -30.84 -27.36 37.74
C ASN A 256 -29.38 -27.02 37.43
N ALA A 257 -29.13 -25.83 36.90
CA ALA A 257 -27.79 -25.25 36.85
C ALA A 257 -27.17 -25.27 38.26
N PRO A 258 -26.02 -25.94 38.49
CA PRO A 258 -25.42 -26.03 39.83
C PRO A 258 -24.94 -24.67 40.35
N SER A 259 -24.83 -24.50 41.66
CA SER A 259 -24.30 -23.25 42.22
C SER A 259 -22.85 -23.02 41.77
N LEU A 260 -22.40 -21.76 41.75
CA LEU A 260 -21.01 -21.44 41.38
C LEU A 260 -19.99 -22.17 42.28
N SER A 261 -20.30 -22.29 43.57
CA SER A 261 -19.46 -23.02 44.53
C SER A 261 -19.37 -24.52 44.20
N THR A 262 -20.50 -25.12 43.80
CA THR A 262 -20.55 -26.50 43.32
C THR A 262 -19.72 -26.68 42.05
N MET A 263 -19.85 -25.77 41.07
CA MET A 263 -19.05 -25.80 39.83
C MET A 263 -17.55 -25.66 40.10
N GLN A 264 -17.16 -24.87 41.10
CA GLN A 264 -15.75 -24.75 41.51
C GLN A 264 -15.23 -26.03 42.17
N ALA A 265 -16.01 -26.66 43.06
CA ALA A 265 -15.65 -27.94 43.70
C ALA A 265 -15.55 -29.07 42.66
N TRP A 266 -16.45 -29.08 41.68
CA TRP A 266 -16.51 -30.08 40.62
C TRP A 266 -15.42 -29.98 39.56
N LEU A 267 -14.52 -28.98 39.60
CA LEU A 267 -13.28 -29.01 38.81
C LEU A 267 -12.39 -30.22 39.15
N ALA A 268 -12.63 -30.86 40.30
CA ALA A 268 -12.03 -32.14 40.69
C ALA A 268 -12.54 -33.35 39.88
N SER A 269 -13.67 -33.21 39.17
CA SER A 269 -14.22 -34.20 38.25
C SER A 269 -13.47 -34.18 36.90
N PRO A 270 -13.63 -35.23 36.05
CA PRO A 270 -13.08 -35.21 34.70
C PRO A 270 -13.91 -34.34 33.72
N TYR A 271 -15.11 -33.91 34.10
CA TYR A 271 -16.01 -33.15 33.23
C TYR A 271 -15.54 -31.71 32.99
N ARG A 272 -15.74 -31.19 31.78
CA ARG A 272 -15.49 -29.78 31.44
C ARG A 272 -16.62 -29.12 30.65
N SER A 273 -17.74 -29.81 30.45
CA SER A 273 -18.98 -29.25 29.90
C SER A 273 -20.18 -29.60 30.77
N VAL A 274 -21.11 -28.64 30.94
CA VAL A 274 -22.38 -28.84 31.64
C VAL A 274 -23.58 -28.50 30.75
N GLY A 275 -24.55 -29.41 30.64
CA GLY A 275 -25.83 -29.15 30.00
C GLY A 275 -26.75 -28.34 30.92
N VAL A 276 -27.36 -27.29 30.37
CA VAL A 276 -28.26 -26.40 31.14
C VAL A 276 -29.55 -26.14 30.38
N TYR A 277 -30.67 -26.24 31.09
CA TYR A 277 -32.01 -26.11 30.50
C TYR A 277 -32.44 -24.63 30.40
N VAL A 278 -32.19 -24.02 29.24
CA VAL A 278 -32.41 -22.58 29.02
C VAL A 278 -33.88 -22.20 28.88
N GLY A 279 -34.75 -23.15 28.51
CA GLY A 279 -36.20 -22.92 28.47
C GLY A 279 -36.98 -23.98 27.69
N GLY A 280 -38.16 -23.57 27.25
CA GLY A 280 -39.12 -24.39 26.51
C GLY A 280 -40.33 -24.80 27.36
N ILE A 281 -41.48 -24.91 26.71
CA ILE A 281 -42.77 -25.24 27.34
C ILE A 281 -42.76 -26.57 28.11
N SER A 282 -41.85 -27.49 27.84
CA SER A 282 -41.75 -28.78 28.53
C SER A 282 -40.62 -28.85 29.55
N ARG A 283 -39.93 -27.73 29.84
CA ARG A 283 -38.88 -27.69 30.87
C ARG A 283 -39.49 -27.88 32.26
N ALA A 284 -39.26 -29.04 32.86
CA ALA A 284 -39.85 -29.40 34.14
C ALA A 284 -39.13 -28.81 35.38
N CYS A 285 -37.82 -28.56 35.27
CA CYS A 285 -37.00 -27.90 36.28
C CYS A 285 -37.18 -26.38 36.19
N ALA A 286 -38.17 -25.84 36.90
CA ALA A 286 -38.80 -24.56 36.54
C ALA A 286 -38.03 -23.32 37.04
N ALA A 287 -37.44 -23.39 38.23
CA ALA A 287 -36.86 -22.20 38.86
C ALA A 287 -35.49 -21.78 38.32
N GLN A 288 -34.65 -22.75 37.88
CA GLN A 288 -33.26 -22.54 37.44
C GLN A 288 -32.51 -21.42 38.22
N PRO A 289 -32.44 -21.49 39.57
CA PRO A 289 -32.08 -20.33 40.41
C PRO A 289 -30.67 -19.77 40.15
N ASN A 290 -29.74 -20.58 39.64
CA ASN A 290 -28.38 -20.13 39.34
C ASN A 290 -28.19 -19.72 37.87
N LEU A 291 -29.11 -20.08 36.97
CA LEU A 291 -28.91 -19.88 35.53
C LEU A 291 -29.11 -18.41 35.17
N THR A 292 -28.03 -17.66 35.28
CA THR A 292 -27.97 -16.21 35.08
C THR A 292 -26.79 -15.86 34.17
N SER A 293 -26.80 -14.64 33.64
CA SER A 293 -25.72 -14.17 32.77
C SER A 293 -24.39 -14.07 33.52
N SER A 294 -24.42 -13.64 34.79
CA SER A 294 -23.23 -13.57 35.65
C SER A 294 -22.69 -14.96 36.02
N TRP A 295 -23.56 -15.94 36.26
CA TRP A 295 -23.14 -17.31 36.52
C TRP A 295 -22.45 -17.93 35.30
N LEU A 296 -23.01 -17.79 34.10
CA LEU A 296 -22.36 -18.31 32.88
C LEU A 296 -20.97 -17.71 32.66
N ARG A 297 -20.82 -16.39 32.83
CA ARG A 297 -19.49 -15.75 32.75
C ARG A 297 -18.53 -16.27 33.82
N SER A 298 -19.04 -16.51 35.03
CA SER A 298 -18.23 -17.01 36.14
C SER A 298 -17.72 -18.42 35.86
N ILE A 299 -18.58 -19.34 35.40
CA ILE A 299 -18.14 -20.70 35.06
C ILE A 299 -17.26 -20.74 33.80
N ALA A 300 -17.49 -19.85 32.83
CA ALA A 300 -16.62 -19.68 31.67
C ALA A 300 -15.20 -19.26 32.10
N GLY A 301 -15.08 -18.34 33.07
CA GLY A 301 -13.81 -17.93 33.66
C GLY A 301 -13.09 -19.04 34.43
N LEU A 302 -13.84 -20.03 34.93
CA LEU A 302 -13.28 -21.26 35.54
C LEU A 302 -12.85 -22.31 34.50
N GLY A 303 -13.14 -22.10 33.22
CA GLY A 303 -12.81 -23.02 32.14
C GLY A 303 -13.89 -24.04 31.81
N TRP A 304 -15.09 -23.93 32.38
CA TRP A 304 -16.24 -24.75 32.00
C TRP A 304 -16.78 -24.35 30.62
N LYS A 305 -17.37 -25.32 29.93
CA LYS A 305 -18.20 -25.16 28.73
C LYS A 305 -19.66 -25.42 29.08
N VAL A 306 -20.57 -25.01 28.19
CA VAL A 306 -22.01 -25.21 28.39
C VAL A 306 -22.67 -25.85 27.18
N THR A 307 -23.67 -26.69 27.40
CA THR A 307 -24.53 -27.27 26.36
C THR A 307 -25.96 -26.78 26.59
N PRO A 308 -26.43 -25.73 25.88
CA PRO A 308 -27.76 -25.16 26.09
C PRO A 308 -28.85 -26.12 25.59
N ILE A 309 -29.81 -26.44 26.47
CA ILE A 309 -30.89 -27.40 26.21
C ILE A 309 -32.23 -26.67 26.21
N TYR A 310 -33.00 -26.84 25.15
CA TYR A 310 -34.35 -26.29 25.00
C TYR A 310 -35.38 -27.41 24.94
N VAL A 311 -36.24 -27.51 25.95
CA VAL A 311 -37.22 -28.59 26.08
C VAL A 311 -38.58 -28.11 25.59
N GLY A 312 -38.77 -28.20 24.28
CA GLY A 312 -39.97 -27.70 23.59
C GLY A 312 -41.12 -28.70 23.51
N LEU A 313 -41.95 -28.51 22.49
CA LEU A 313 -43.05 -29.43 22.13
C LEU A 313 -42.49 -30.81 21.74
N GLN A 314 -43.10 -31.87 22.25
CA GLN A 314 -42.67 -33.24 22.01
C GLN A 314 -43.42 -33.89 20.84
N ALA A 315 -42.95 -35.05 20.38
CA ALA A 315 -43.54 -35.74 19.24
C ALA A 315 -45.06 -35.97 19.41
N PRO A 316 -45.89 -35.84 18.34
CA PRO A 316 -47.34 -36.02 18.44
C PRO A 316 -47.78 -37.40 18.96
N CYS A 317 -46.96 -38.42 18.69
CA CYS A 317 -47.19 -39.82 19.08
C CYS A 317 -46.58 -40.19 20.45
N SER A 318 -46.02 -39.23 21.18
CA SER A 318 -45.47 -39.46 22.51
C SER A 318 -46.56 -39.43 23.60
N ASN A 319 -46.19 -39.73 24.85
CA ASN A 319 -47.06 -39.62 26.02
C ASN A 319 -46.94 -38.27 26.75
N TYR A 320 -46.13 -37.34 26.23
CA TYR A 320 -45.95 -36.01 26.83
C TYR A 320 -47.20 -35.15 26.69
N THR A 321 -47.40 -34.23 27.61
CA THR A 321 -48.58 -33.36 27.59
C THR A 321 -48.50 -32.30 26.49
N ASN A 322 -47.35 -31.64 26.33
CA ASN A 322 -47.11 -30.61 25.34
C ASN A 322 -46.56 -31.25 24.06
N LYS A 323 -47.38 -31.27 23.00
CA LYS A 323 -47.07 -31.97 21.75
C LYS A 323 -47.09 -31.05 20.55
N ILE A 324 -46.33 -31.43 19.52
CA ILE A 324 -46.45 -30.87 18.18
C ILE A 324 -47.87 -31.12 17.67
N THR A 325 -48.47 -30.08 17.11
CA THR A 325 -49.79 -30.15 16.48
C THR A 325 -49.61 -30.46 15.01
N TYR A 326 -50.27 -31.51 14.52
CA TYR A 326 -50.23 -31.87 13.11
C TYR A 326 -50.67 -30.70 12.22
N GLY A 327 -49.89 -30.42 11.17
CA GLY A 327 -50.11 -29.30 10.25
C GLY A 327 -49.56 -27.95 10.72
N GLN A 328 -48.99 -27.87 11.93
CA GLN A 328 -48.38 -26.67 12.51
C GLN A 328 -46.87 -26.84 12.78
N GLU A 329 -46.29 -27.96 12.35
CA GLU A 329 -44.91 -28.35 12.66
C GLU A 329 -43.90 -27.26 12.37
N TRP A 330 -44.04 -26.63 11.21
CA TRP A 330 -43.14 -25.58 10.74
C TRP A 330 -43.24 -24.30 11.57
N GLN A 331 -44.46 -23.84 11.87
CA GLN A 331 -44.62 -22.65 12.69
C GLN A 331 -44.11 -22.90 14.11
N GLN A 332 -44.48 -24.05 14.70
CA GLN A 332 -44.09 -24.42 16.06
C GLN A 332 -42.57 -24.63 16.20
N GLY A 333 -41.92 -25.20 15.18
CA GLY A 333 -40.46 -25.38 15.16
C GLY A 333 -39.72 -24.05 15.09
N ARG A 334 -40.17 -23.14 14.21
CA ARG A 334 -39.64 -21.77 14.12
C ARG A 334 -39.81 -21.01 15.42
N ASP A 335 -41.02 -21.02 16.00
CA ASP A 335 -41.32 -20.24 17.19
C ASP A 335 -40.54 -20.75 18.41
N SER A 336 -40.35 -22.08 18.51
CA SER A 336 -39.45 -22.68 19.51
C SER A 336 -38.01 -22.17 19.36
N ALA A 337 -37.48 -22.11 18.13
CA ALA A 337 -36.11 -21.63 17.89
C ALA A 337 -35.95 -20.16 18.26
N LEU A 338 -36.94 -19.32 17.98
CA LEU A 338 -36.91 -17.90 18.33
C LEU A 338 -36.96 -17.68 19.85
N ASP A 339 -37.76 -18.45 20.59
CA ASP A 339 -37.76 -18.40 22.05
C ASP A 339 -36.41 -18.86 22.62
N ALA A 340 -35.84 -19.95 22.09
CA ALA A 340 -34.54 -20.45 22.50
C ALA A 340 -33.42 -19.43 22.26
N ILE A 341 -33.42 -18.74 21.10
CA ILE A 341 -32.48 -17.66 20.80
C ILE A 341 -32.63 -16.51 21.79
N ALA A 342 -33.86 -16.07 22.07
CA ALA A 342 -34.09 -14.94 22.97
C ALA A 342 -33.59 -15.25 24.39
N ARG A 343 -33.84 -16.47 24.87
CA ARG A 343 -33.33 -16.96 26.17
C ARG A 343 -31.81 -17.08 26.19
N ALA A 344 -31.21 -17.63 25.13
CA ALA A 344 -29.76 -17.73 24.98
C ALA A 344 -29.11 -16.34 25.01
N GLN A 345 -29.65 -15.37 24.27
CA GLN A 345 -29.16 -14.00 24.24
C GLN A 345 -29.24 -13.31 25.61
N ALA A 346 -30.33 -13.50 26.34
CA ALA A 346 -30.50 -12.96 27.69
C ALA A 346 -29.47 -13.52 28.69
N LEU A 347 -28.96 -14.72 28.43
CA LEU A 347 -27.91 -15.38 29.18
C LEU A 347 -26.49 -15.00 28.71
N GLY A 348 -26.35 -14.34 27.56
CA GLY A 348 -25.06 -13.98 26.96
C GLY A 348 -24.49 -15.06 26.03
N ILE A 349 -25.32 -15.98 25.58
CA ILE A 349 -25.00 -16.98 24.55
C ILE A 349 -25.42 -16.38 23.21
N GLY A 350 -24.43 -15.90 22.44
CA GLY A 350 -24.65 -15.18 21.18
C GLY A 350 -24.52 -16.05 19.93
N PRO A 351 -24.66 -15.43 18.74
CA PRO A 351 -24.52 -16.11 17.46
C PRO A 351 -23.21 -16.90 17.33
N GLY A 352 -23.27 -18.01 16.61
CA GLY A 352 -22.21 -18.99 16.44
C GLY A 352 -22.22 -20.10 17.49
N SER A 353 -22.99 -19.95 18.57
CA SER A 353 -23.12 -20.95 19.63
C SER A 353 -24.10 -22.06 19.25
N ASP A 354 -23.96 -23.23 19.87
CA ASP A 354 -24.89 -24.36 19.72
C ASP A 354 -26.09 -24.23 20.66
N ILE A 355 -27.28 -24.61 20.18
CA ILE A 355 -28.50 -24.76 20.99
C ILE A 355 -29.16 -26.09 20.63
N TYR A 356 -29.41 -26.94 21.63
CA TYR A 356 -29.98 -28.27 21.44
C TYR A 356 -31.47 -28.29 21.72
N PHE A 357 -32.26 -28.69 20.73
CA PHE A 357 -33.65 -29.08 20.98
C PHE A 357 -33.69 -30.45 21.62
N ASP A 358 -34.42 -30.59 22.71
CA ASP A 358 -34.67 -31.85 23.39
C ASP A 358 -35.94 -32.50 22.84
N MET A 359 -35.76 -33.50 21.96
CA MET A 359 -36.83 -34.34 21.43
C MET A 359 -36.75 -35.72 22.06
N GLU A 360 -37.63 -35.95 23.02
CA GLU A 360 -37.66 -37.18 23.79
C GLU A 360 -38.12 -38.38 22.95
N SER A 361 -37.85 -39.58 23.46
CA SER A 361 -38.20 -40.83 22.76
C SER A 361 -39.69 -40.92 22.40
N TYR A 362 -39.99 -41.40 21.20
CA TYR A 362 -41.35 -41.55 20.68
C TYR A 362 -41.49 -42.79 19.79
N THR A 363 -42.72 -43.24 19.58
CA THR A 363 -42.99 -44.36 18.67
C THR A 363 -42.84 -43.92 17.21
N GLN A 364 -41.81 -44.41 16.52
CA GLN A 364 -41.61 -44.12 15.10
C GLN A 364 -42.80 -44.57 14.24
N GLY A 365 -43.03 -43.85 13.14
CA GLY A 365 -44.06 -44.19 12.16
C GLY A 365 -44.19 -43.08 11.12
N PRO A 366 -44.61 -43.36 9.87
CA PRO A 366 -44.49 -42.42 8.76
C PRO A 366 -45.05 -41.01 9.05
N GLN A 367 -46.23 -40.93 9.68
CA GLN A 367 -46.85 -39.67 10.05
C GLN A 367 -46.12 -38.95 11.19
N CYS A 368 -45.80 -39.66 12.28
CA CYS A 368 -45.16 -39.06 13.45
C CYS A 368 -43.72 -38.65 13.13
N SER A 369 -42.94 -39.56 12.55
CA SER A 369 -41.57 -39.32 12.09
C SER A 369 -41.50 -38.17 11.08
N GLY A 370 -42.48 -38.09 10.15
CA GLY A 370 -42.60 -36.98 9.21
C GLY A 370 -42.86 -35.64 9.91
N SER A 371 -43.75 -35.63 10.90
CA SER A 371 -44.09 -34.43 11.69
C SER A 371 -42.90 -33.95 12.52
N VAL A 372 -42.21 -34.86 13.22
CA VAL A 372 -41.00 -34.55 14.00
C VAL A 372 -39.89 -34.00 13.09
N ARG A 373 -39.62 -34.63 11.95
CA ARG A 373 -38.62 -34.13 10.99
C ARG A 373 -38.98 -32.75 10.44
N ALA A 374 -40.25 -32.49 10.13
CA ALA A 374 -40.70 -31.18 9.64
C ALA A 374 -40.50 -30.09 10.69
N PHE A 375 -40.87 -30.37 11.95
CA PHE A 375 -40.66 -29.48 13.09
C PHE A 375 -39.17 -29.18 13.30
N LEU A 376 -38.32 -30.22 13.36
CA LEU A 376 -36.88 -30.07 13.61
C LEU A 376 -36.13 -29.44 12.42
N SER A 377 -36.63 -29.63 11.19
CA SER A 377 -36.12 -28.91 10.00
C SER A 377 -36.40 -27.41 10.11
N SER A 378 -37.56 -27.03 10.64
CA SER A 378 -37.90 -25.62 10.84
C SER A 378 -37.12 -24.99 11.99
N TRP A 379 -37.00 -25.68 13.12
CA TRP A 379 -36.12 -25.31 14.23
C TRP A 379 -34.70 -25.03 13.72
N THR A 380 -34.15 -25.96 12.94
CA THR A 380 -32.80 -25.85 12.39
C THR A 380 -32.65 -24.68 11.42
N GLN A 381 -33.61 -24.47 10.53
CA GLN A 381 -33.57 -23.33 9.61
C GLN A 381 -33.66 -22.00 10.34
N ALA A 382 -34.51 -21.90 11.36
CA ALA A 382 -34.64 -20.69 12.15
C ALA A 382 -33.37 -20.37 12.94
N LEU A 383 -32.71 -21.36 13.57
CA LEU A 383 -31.42 -21.16 14.23
C LEU A 383 -30.34 -20.72 13.25
N ASN A 384 -30.16 -21.46 12.15
CA ASN A 384 -29.14 -21.14 11.15
C ASN A 384 -29.34 -19.75 10.54
N TYR A 385 -30.59 -19.38 10.23
CA TYR A 385 -30.93 -18.05 9.70
C TYR A 385 -30.53 -16.92 10.66
N ASN A 386 -30.64 -17.17 11.97
CA ASN A 386 -30.26 -16.21 13.01
C ASN A 386 -28.80 -16.37 13.47
N GLY A 387 -28.00 -17.15 12.75
CA GLY A 387 -26.57 -17.32 12.99
C GLY A 387 -26.21 -18.26 14.15
N TYR A 388 -27.13 -19.12 14.62
CA TYR A 388 -26.86 -20.15 15.63
C TYR A 388 -26.73 -21.53 14.99
N SER A 389 -26.04 -22.44 15.69
CA SER A 389 -25.91 -23.84 15.30
C SER A 389 -27.00 -24.68 15.97
N SER A 390 -27.74 -25.46 15.17
CA SER A 390 -28.83 -26.31 15.63
C SER A 390 -28.31 -27.66 16.10
N GLY A 391 -28.55 -27.98 17.37
CA GLY A 391 -28.40 -29.32 17.93
C GLY A 391 -29.76 -30.00 18.12
N VAL A 392 -29.79 -31.33 18.07
CA VAL A 392 -30.95 -32.12 18.52
C VAL A 392 -30.50 -33.26 19.42
N TYR A 393 -31.06 -33.30 20.63
CA TYR A 393 -31.03 -34.46 21.51
C TYR A 393 -32.20 -35.39 21.21
N SER A 394 -31.95 -36.69 21.16
CA SER A 394 -32.98 -37.74 21.11
C SER A 394 -32.40 -39.13 21.42
N SER A 395 -33.28 -40.07 21.78
CA SER A 395 -32.98 -41.50 21.78
C SER A 395 -32.43 -42.00 20.44
N ALA A 396 -31.38 -42.81 20.50
CA ALA A 396 -30.70 -43.40 19.35
C ALA A 396 -31.66 -44.17 18.43
N ALA A 397 -32.52 -45.00 19.03
CA ALA A 397 -33.43 -45.89 18.33
C ALA A 397 -34.74 -45.24 17.86
N THR A 398 -34.91 -43.92 18.05
CA THR A 398 -36.12 -43.21 17.61
C THR A 398 -35.77 -41.97 16.80
N GLY A 399 -35.57 -40.82 17.44
CA GLY A 399 -35.39 -39.55 16.75
C GLY A 399 -34.04 -39.44 16.06
N ILE A 400 -32.94 -39.95 16.63
CA ILE A 400 -31.64 -39.94 15.95
C ILE A 400 -31.69 -40.78 14.67
N GLU A 401 -32.24 -41.99 14.75
CA GLU A 401 -32.46 -42.83 13.58
C GLU A 401 -33.41 -42.16 12.56
N ASP A 402 -34.49 -41.51 13.01
CA ASP A 402 -35.40 -40.78 12.14
C ASP A 402 -34.73 -39.60 11.43
N LEU A 403 -33.84 -38.88 12.11
CA LEU A 403 -33.03 -37.81 11.52
C LEU A 403 -32.06 -38.37 10.49
N ALA A 404 -31.42 -39.52 10.78
CA ALA A 404 -30.51 -40.19 9.86
C ALA A 404 -31.22 -40.69 8.59
N GLN A 405 -32.39 -41.31 8.75
CA GLN A 405 -33.27 -41.72 7.64
C GLN A 405 -33.82 -40.53 6.83
N GLY A 406 -33.80 -39.33 7.41
CA GLY A 406 -34.23 -38.09 6.77
C GLY A 406 -33.27 -37.54 5.72
N PHE A 407 -31.96 -37.77 5.83
CA PHE A 407 -30.95 -37.19 4.90
C PHE A 407 -31.24 -37.32 3.41
N PRO A 408 -31.66 -38.49 2.88
CA PRO A 408 -31.94 -38.62 1.45
C PRO A 408 -33.28 -37.98 1.03
N GLN A 409 -34.10 -37.50 1.97
CA GLN A 409 -35.44 -36.98 1.68
C GLN A 409 -35.38 -35.52 1.18
N PRO A 410 -36.04 -35.18 0.06
CA PRO A 410 -36.07 -33.81 -0.43
C PRO A 410 -36.71 -32.84 0.58
N GLY A 411 -36.07 -31.68 0.77
CA GLY A 411 -36.59 -30.60 1.63
C GLY A 411 -36.39 -30.81 3.14
N TYR A 412 -35.81 -31.94 3.56
CA TYR A 412 -35.38 -32.14 4.94
C TYR A 412 -34.14 -31.28 5.23
N VAL A 413 -34.15 -30.56 6.35
CA VAL A 413 -32.98 -29.80 6.83
C VAL A 413 -32.47 -30.46 8.09
N ALA A 414 -31.38 -31.20 7.94
CA ALA A 414 -30.70 -31.85 9.05
C ALA A 414 -30.17 -30.81 10.06
N PRO A 415 -30.28 -31.06 11.39
CA PRO A 415 -29.60 -30.24 12.39
C PRO A 415 -28.10 -30.19 12.14
N ASN A 416 -27.42 -29.18 12.66
CA ASN A 416 -25.96 -29.07 12.53
C ASN A 416 -25.24 -30.11 13.39
N LYS A 417 -25.80 -30.46 14.55
CA LYS A 417 -25.25 -31.40 15.52
C LYS A 417 -26.33 -32.34 16.07
N ILE A 418 -25.91 -33.53 16.51
CA ILE A 418 -26.79 -34.50 17.18
C ILE A 418 -26.27 -34.83 18.57
N TRP A 419 -27.19 -35.13 19.48
CA TRP A 419 -26.90 -35.63 20.82
C TRP A 419 -27.69 -36.92 21.03
N ILE A 420 -26.93 -38.02 21.03
CA ILE A 420 -27.44 -39.37 20.98
C ILE A 420 -27.68 -39.85 22.41
N ALA A 421 -28.93 -40.13 22.77
CA ALA A 421 -29.22 -40.83 24.02
C ALA A 421 -29.14 -42.34 23.81
N ARG A 422 -28.10 -42.96 24.38
CA ARG A 422 -27.90 -44.41 24.36
C ARG A 422 -27.11 -44.84 25.59
N TRP A 423 -27.81 -45.33 26.61
CA TRP A 423 -27.17 -45.66 27.90
C TRP A 423 -26.43 -47.01 27.87
N ASN A 424 -25.33 -47.08 27.12
CA ASN A 424 -24.47 -48.27 27.00
C ASN A 424 -23.25 -48.25 27.94
N GLY A 425 -23.04 -47.15 28.68
CA GLY A 425 -21.90 -46.96 29.57
C GLY A 425 -20.55 -46.73 28.89
N VAL A 426 -20.52 -46.50 27.57
CA VAL A 426 -19.29 -46.28 26.80
C VAL A 426 -19.22 -44.82 26.37
N PRO A 427 -18.17 -44.06 26.76
CA PRO A 427 -18.02 -42.65 26.38
C PRO A 427 -17.43 -42.52 24.97
N ASP A 428 -18.21 -42.89 23.95
CA ASP A 428 -17.89 -42.69 22.53
C ASP A 428 -18.90 -41.73 21.88
N VAL A 429 -18.69 -41.33 20.63
CA VAL A 429 -19.69 -40.58 19.82
C VAL A 429 -19.91 -41.23 18.45
N TYR A 430 -19.25 -42.36 18.24
CA TYR A 430 -19.18 -43.14 17.01
C TYR A 430 -19.51 -44.60 17.32
N SER A 431 -19.54 -45.48 16.32
CA SER A 431 -19.94 -46.89 16.49
C SER A 431 -21.39 -47.05 16.96
N HIS A 432 -22.27 -46.24 16.35
CA HIS A 432 -23.74 -46.31 16.51
C HIS A 432 -24.45 -46.67 15.20
N ASP A 433 -23.75 -47.32 14.26
CA ASP A 433 -24.18 -47.54 12.87
C ASP A 433 -25.52 -48.28 12.72
N SER A 434 -25.97 -49.01 13.76
CA SER A 434 -27.30 -49.61 13.77
C SER A 434 -28.45 -48.59 13.76
N TYR A 435 -28.17 -47.32 14.10
CA TYR A 435 -29.14 -46.23 14.17
C TYR A 435 -28.70 -45.02 13.33
N VAL A 436 -27.41 -44.67 13.39
CA VAL A 436 -26.83 -43.54 12.67
C VAL A 436 -25.45 -43.92 12.13
N PRO A 437 -25.24 -43.94 10.80
CA PRO A 437 -23.93 -44.22 10.22
C PRO A 437 -22.87 -43.22 10.68
N ASP A 438 -21.65 -43.66 10.95
CA ASP A 438 -20.53 -42.80 11.38
C ASP A 438 -20.15 -41.70 10.38
N THR A 439 -20.55 -41.84 9.11
CA THR A 439 -20.33 -40.82 8.07
C THR A 439 -21.25 -39.60 8.16
N LEU A 440 -22.34 -39.67 8.92
CA LEU A 440 -23.29 -38.55 9.09
C LEU A 440 -22.93 -37.70 10.32
N TRP A 441 -23.00 -36.37 10.24
CA TRP A 441 -22.57 -35.51 11.36
C TRP A 441 -21.17 -35.83 11.88
N ALA A 442 -20.21 -35.98 10.97
CA ALA A 442 -18.81 -36.18 11.31
C ALA A 442 -17.93 -35.21 10.53
N PRO A 443 -16.79 -34.78 11.10
CA PRO A 443 -16.42 -34.82 12.52
C PRO A 443 -17.02 -33.64 13.34
N TYR A 444 -16.83 -33.63 14.66
CA TYR A 444 -17.12 -32.48 15.55
C TYR A 444 -18.59 -32.03 15.63
N ALA A 445 -19.53 -32.93 15.42
CA ALA A 445 -20.96 -32.64 15.42
C ALA A 445 -21.80 -33.60 16.27
N ARG A 446 -21.19 -34.30 17.23
CA ARG A 446 -21.85 -35.36 18.01
C ARG A 446 -21.64 -35.20 19.51
N ILE A 447 -22.69 -35.50 20.26
CA ILE A 447 -22.67 -35.76 21.70
C ILE A 447 -23.31 -37.13 21.92
N HIS A 448 -22.88 -37.85 22.95
CA HIS A 448 -23.49 -39.10 23.38
C HIS A 448 -23.77 -39.05 24.88
N GLN A 449 -25.05 -39.15 25.25
CA GLN A 449 -25.45 -39.42 26.63
C GLN A 449 -25.32 -40.93 26.86
N TYR A 450 -24.22 -41.34 27.49
CA TYR A 450 -23.87 -42.76 27.65
C TYR A 450 -24.37 -43.37 28.95
N ARG A 451 -24.87 -42.54 29.88
CA ARG A 451 -25.47 -42.98 31.15
C ARG A 451 -26.49 -41.96 31.64
N GLY A 452 -27.71 -42.41 31.93
CA GLY A 452 -28.76 -41.58 32.52
C GLY A 452 -28.64 -41.43 34.05
N GLY A 453 -29.66 -40.83 34.65
CA GLY A 453 -29.62 -40.21 35.98
C GLY A 453 -29.02 -41.07 37.09
N HIS A 454 -27.99 -40.53 37.74
CA HIS A 454 -27.34 -41.14 38.90
C HIS A 454 -26.55 -40.09 39.70
N ASN A 455 -26.21 -40.41 40.95
CA ASN A 455 -25.42 -39.50 41.78
C ASN A 455 -23.93 -39.72 41.56
N GLU A 456 -23.20 -38.62 41.39
CA GLU A 456 -21.74 -38.59 41.49
C GLU A 456 -21.29 -37.57 42.54
N THR A 457 -20.10 -37.77 43.11
CA THR A 457 -19.55 -36.89 44.14
C THR A 457 -18.12 -36.51 43.81
N TRP A 458 -17.88 -35.21 43.63
CA TRP A 458 -16.59 -34.64 43.29
C TRP A 458 -16.32 -33.41 44.16
N GLY A 459 -15.07 -33.25 44.62
CA GLY A 459 -14.73 -32.14 45.52
C GLY A 459 -15.56 -32.09 46.82
N GLY A 460 -16.16 -33.20 47.24
CA GLY A 460 -17.04 -33.29 48.41
C GLY A 460 -18.51 -32.89 48.17
N VAL A 461 -18.91 -32.58 46.93
CA VAL A 461 -20.28 -32.19 46.57
C VAL A 461 -20.94 -33.24 45.68
N THR A 462 -22.15 -33.65 46.03
CA THR A 462 -22.94 -34.64 45.26
C THR A 462 -23.94 -33.95 44.33
N ILE A 463 -24.01 -34.39 43.08
CA ILE A 463 -25.01 -33.96 42.09
C ILE A 463 -25.59 -35.20 41.42
N ASN A 464 -26.89 -35.17 41.11
CA ASN A 464 -27.52 -36.14 40.21
C ASN A 464 -27.32 -35.67 38.76
N ILE A 465 -26.68 -36.50 37.95
CA ILE A 465 -26.27 -36.14 36.59
C ILE A 465 -26.59 -37.25 35.58
N ASP A 466 -26.68 -36.84 34.32
CA ASP A 466 -26.50 -37.71 33.16
C ASP A 466 -25.09 -37.49 32.59
N ASN A 467 -24.38 -38.56 32.24
CA ASN A 467 -23.03 -38.43 31.68
C ASN A 467 -23.07 -38.32 30.16
N ASN A 468 -22.23 -37.42 29.64
CA ASN A 468 -22.09 -37.15 28.22
C ASN A 468 -20.62 -37.25 27.77
N PHE A 469 -20.41 -37.69 26.54
CA PHE A 469 -19.16 -37.50 25.82
C PHE A 469 -19.41 -36.60 24.61
N LEU A 470 -18.60 -35.56 24.45
CA LEU A 470 -18.78 -34.53 23.44
C LEU A 470 -17.66 -34.62 22.40
N ASP A 471 -18.01 -34.48 21.14
CA ASP A 471 -17.12 -34.13 20.04
C ASP A 471 -17.82 -33.02 19.23
N THR A 472 -17.72 -31.79 19.74
CA THR A 472 -18.41 -30.62 19.18
C THR A 472 -17.48 -29.44 18.90
N ASP A 473 -16.18 -29.59 19.15
CA ASP A 473 -15.18 -28.53 18.97
C ASP A 473 -14.46 -28.60 17.62
N PRO A 474 -14.87 -27.81 16.62
CA PRO A 474 -14.18 -27.77 15.33
C PRO A 474 -12.76 -27.19 15.43
N ASN A 475 -12.39 -26.52 16.54
CA ASN A 475 -11.01 -26.06 16.70
C ASN A 475 -10.01 -27.22 16.83
N ARG A 476 -10.48 -28.43 17.19
CA ARG A 476 -9.62 -29.62 17.22
C ARG A 476 -9.13 -30.04 15.85
N GLY A 477 -9.90 -29.72 14.83
CA GLY A 477 -9.52 -29.90 13.44
C GLY A 477 -8.61 -28.80 12.92
N SER A 478 -8.46 -27.68 13.64
CA SER A 478 -7.66 -26.56 13.12
C SER A 478 -6.17 -26.88 13.08
N PRO A 479 -5.41 -26.33 12.13
CA PRO A 479 -3.99 -26.63 12.02
C PRO A 479 -3.22 -26.01 13.18
N THR A 480 -2.09 -26.61 13.51
CA THR A 480 -1.10 -26.07 14.44
C THR A 480 0.22 -25.88 13.72
N GLY A 481 1.02 -24.93 14.20
CA GLY A 481 2.31 -24.64 13.58
C GLY A 481 2.94 -23.37 14.11
N GLN A 482 4.06 -23.01 13.52
CA GLN A 482 4.83 -21.85 13.92
C GLN A 482 5.60 -21.24 12.75
N LEU A 483 5.73 -19.92 12.78
CA LEU A 483 6.74 -19.17 12.04
C LEU A 483 8.05 -19.13 12.83
N ASP A 484 9.07 -19.86 12.35
CA ASP A 484 10.36 -19.96 13.02
C ASP A 484 11.25 -18.77 12.67
N ALA A 485 11.35 -18.44 11.38
CA ALA A 485 12.24 -17.39 10.89
C ALA A 485 11.73 -16.73 9.61
N VAL A 486 12.10 -15.46 9.44
CA VAL A 486 11.97 -14.71 8.20
C VAL A 486 13.33 -14.09 7.88
N SER A 487 13.78 -14.26 6.65
CA SER A 487 15.03 -13.68 6.13
C SER A 487 14.75 -12.94 4.83
N ALA A 488 15.49 -11.86 4.57
CA ALA A 488 15.41 -11.12 3.33
C ALA A 488 16.78 -11.01 2.65
N THR A 489 16.78 -11.10 1.33
CA THR A 489 17.86 -10.70 0.43
C THR A 489 17.33 -9.59 -0.47
N PRO A 490 18.18 -8.87 -1.25
CA PRO A 490 17.66 -7.95 -2.25
C PRO A 490 16.59 -8.64 -3.13
N GLY A 491 15.43 -8.00 -3.27
CA GLY A 491 14.30 -8.48 -4.08
C GLY A 491 13.49 -9.65 -3.52
N LEU A 492 13.92 -10.33 -2.43
CA LEU A 492 13.27 -11.56 -1.96
C LEU A 492 13.12 -11.62 -0.44
N VAL A 493 12.02 -12.25 -0.02
CA VAL A 493 11.77 -12.64 1.37
C VAL A 493 11.49 -14.13 1.43
N THR A 494 12.13 -14.82 2.38
CA THR A 494 11.90 -16.25 2.67
C THR A 494 11.44 -16.42 4.10
N ALA A 495 10.32 -17.10 4.30
CA ALA A 495 9.81 -17.52 5.59
C ALA A 495 9.94 -19.04 5.76
N ARG A 496 10.30 -19.49 6.96
CA ARG A 496 10.46 -20.90 7.30
C ARG A 496 9.78 -21.22 8.62
N GLY A 497 9.28 -22.44 8.72
CA GLY A 497 8.62 -22.92 9.92
C GLY A 497 8.12 -24.33 9.75
N TRP A 498 7.06 -24.66 10.48
CA TRP A 498 6.34 -25.92 10.35
C TRP A 498 4.85 -25.68 10.55
N ALA A 499 4.03 -26.52 9.94
CA ALA A 499 2.59 -26.52 10.11
C ALA A 499 2.05 -27.92 9.83
N LEU A 500 1.14 -28.39 10.67
CA LEU A 500 0.42 -29.65 10.50
C LEU A 500 -1.05 -29.46 10.81
N ASP A 501 -1.88 -30.28 10.20
CA ASP A 501 -3.31 -30.32 10.44
C ASP A 501 -3.67 -31.72 10.97
N PRO A 502 -4.32 -31.83 12.15
CA PRO A 502 -4.78 -33.12 12.68
C PRO A 502 -5.69 -33.90 11.72
N GLU A 503 -6.35 -33.20 10.78
CA GLU A 503 -7.27 -33.77 9.79
C GLU A 503 -6.51 -34.32 8.56
N ALA A 504 -5.26 -33.90 8.35
CA ALA A 504 -4.33 -34.50 7.39
C ALA A 504 -3.24 -35.28 8.11
N GLU A 505 -3.65 -36.30 8.87
CA GLU A 505 -2.81 -37.08 9.79
C GLU A 505 -1.36 -37.25 9.30
N THR A 506 -1.12 -37.81 8.13
CA THR A 506 0.25 -37.98 7.58
C THR A 506 0.56 -37.11 6.36
N GLY A 507 -0.38 -36.27 5.94
CA GLY A 507 -0.28 -35.47 4.72
C GLY A 507 0.20 -34.04 4.99
N PRO A 508 1.02 -33.45 4.11
CA PRO A 508 1.40 -32.06 4.26
C PRO A 508 0.22 -31.14 3.95
N ILE A 509 0.21 -29.96 4.56
CA ILE A 509 -0.79 -28.91 4.29
C ILE A 509 -0.20 -27.72 3.54
N LEU A 510 -1.07 -26.87 3.02
CA LEU A 510 -0.67 -25.61 2.42
C LEU A 510 -0.38 -24.57 3.49
N VAL A 511 0.64 -23.76 3.24
CA VAL A 511 0.98 -22.58 4.04
C VAL A 511 0.99 -21.36 3.14
N GLN A 512 0.25 -20.34 3.55
CA GLN A 512 0.08 -19.12 2.78
C GLN A 512 0.82 -17.97 3.46
N MET A 513 1.77 -17.38 2.74
CA MET A 513 2.52 -16.22 3.19
C MET A 513 1.86 -14.95 2.66
N TYR A 514 1.65 -13.96 3.52
CA TYR A 514 1.20 -12.63 3.19
C TYR A 514 2.32 -11.61 3.44
N LEU A 515 2.50 -10.68 2.50
CA LEU A 515 3.35 -9.50 2.62
C LEU A 515 2.45 -8.26 2.72
N ASP A 516 2.62 -7.49 3.79
CA ASP A 516 1.87 -6.25 4.10
C ASP A 516 0.34 -6.41 3.99
N GLY A 517 -0.15 -7.62 4.28
CA GLY A 517 -1.57 -7.98 4.23
C GLY A 517 -2.20 -8.04 2.84
N ARG A 518 -1.44 -8.00 1.74
CA ARG A 518 -1.98 -7.91 0.37
C ARG A 518 -1.42 -8.94 -0.60
N THR A 519 -0.10 -9.07 -0.66
CA THR A 519 0.53 -9.98 -1.63
C THR A 519 0.65 -11.35 -1.00
N GLN A 520 0.23 -12.41 -1.70
CA GLN A 520 0.28 -13.76 -1.16
C GLN A 520 1.02 -14.73 -2.07
N THR A 521 1.72 -15.68 -1.46
CA THR A 521 2.22 -16.88 -2.12
C THR A 521 1.89 -18.09 -1.27
N VAL A 522 1.80 -19.26 -1.90
CA VAL A 522 1.45 -20.52 -1.23
C VAL A 522 2.64 -21.46 -1.36
N GLY A 523 3.00 -22.11 -0.26
CA GLY A 523 3.90 -23.27 -0.24
C GLY A 523 3.25 -24.46 0.43
N THR A 524 3.97 -25.56 0.45
CA THR A 524 3.55 -26.81 1.10
C THR A 524 4.44 -27.05 2.31
N ALA A 525 3.87 -27.53 3.40
CA ALA A 525 4.59 -27.95 4.59
C ALA A 525 4.98 -29.43 4.48
N ASP A 526 5.90 -29.77 3.58
CA ASP A 526 6.34 -31.15 3.27
C ASP A 526 7.82 -31.41 3.59
N ALA A 527 8.54 -30.43 4.14
CA ALA A 527 9.95 -30.56 4.47
C ALA A 527 10.14 -31.34 5.80
N PRO A 528 11.21 -32.15 5.93
CA PRO A 528 11.42 -32.97 7.11
C PRO A 528 11.80 -32.14 8.34
N ARG A 529 11.08 -32.38 9.44
CA ARG A 529 11.26 -31.83 10.79
C ARG A 529 11.19 -32.93 11.85
N PRO A 530 12.31 -33.64 12.12
CA PRO A 530 12.34 -34.75 13.07
C PRO A 530 11.92 -34.38 14.50
N ASP A 531 12.16 -33.14 14.91
CA ASP A 531 11.73 -32.58 16.19
C ASP A 531 10.20 -32.48 16.29
N ILE A 532 9.53 -32.10 15.20
CA ILE A 532 8.07 -32.07 15.11
C ILE A 532 7.50 -33.48 15.07
N GLY A 533 8.10 -34.39 14.29
CA GLY A 533 7.70 -35.80 14.29
C GLY A 533 7.86 -36.49 15.65
N ALA A 534 8.82 -36.06 16.48
CA ALA A 534 8.95 -36.55 17.86
C ALA A 534 7.86 -35.99 18.80
N ALA A 535 7.44 -34.74 18.61
CA ALA A 535 6.37 -34.11 19.37
C ALA A 535 4.97 -34.59 18.95
N PHE A 536 4.80 -34.92 17.67
CA PHE A 536 3.55 -35.40 17.06
C PHE A 536 3.78 -36.73 16.32
N PRO A 537 3.98 -37.86 17.03
CA PRO A 537 4.36 -39.13 16.41
C PRO A 537 3.37 -39.66 15.37
N ALA A 538 2.07 -39.39 15.55
CA ALA A 538 1.03 -39.78 14.61
C ALA A 538 1.15 -39.03 13.27
N ALA A 539 1.69 -37.80 13.30
CA ALA A 539 1.81 -36.97 12.11
C ALA A 539 3.06 -37.24 11.27
N GLY A 540 4.11 -37.73 11.91
CA GLY A 540 5.42 -37.91 11.27
C GLY A 540 6.21 -36.60 11.12
N PRO A 541 7.39 -36.64 10.49
CA PRO A 541 8.29 -35.48 10.44
C PRO A 541 8.04 -34.50 9.28
N ASP A 542 7.28 -34.87 8.26
CA ASP A 542 7.24 -34.16 6.97
C ASP A 542 6.25 -32.98 6.96
N HIS A 543 6.45 -32.02 7.89
CA HIS A 543 5.55 -30.89 8.18
C HIS A 543 6.25 -29.53 8.23
N GLY A 544 7.48 -29.42 7.73
CA GLY A 544 8.24 -28.18 7.63
C GLY A 544 7.94 -27.42 6.34
N TYR A 545 8.00 -26.09 6.35
CA TYR A 545 7.86 -25.27 5.14
C TYR A 545 9.02 -24.27 4.97
N SER A 546 9.29 -23.91 3.71
CA SER A 546 10.14 -22.78 3.33
C SER A 546 9.52 -22.10 2.11
N VAL A 547 8.93 -20.92 2.31
CA VAL A 547 8.20 -20.19 1.27
C VAL A 547 8.94 -18.90 0.95
N THR A 548 9.17 -18.64 -0.34
CA THR A 548 9.87 -17.43 -0.82
C THR A 548 8.95 -16.61 -1.72
N MET A 549 9.01 -15.29 -1.60
CA MET A 549 8.32 -14.36 -2.50
C MET A 549 9.19 -13.15 -2.83
N SER A 550 8.91 -12.51 -3.97
CA SER A 550 9.52 -11.22 -4.31
C SER A 550 8.98 -10.10 -3.43
N ALA A 551 9.85 -9.16 -3.08
CA ALA A 551 9.53 -8.00 -2.26
C ALA A 551 10.38 -6.79 -2.67
N SER A 552 9.79 -5.60 -2.64
CA SER A 552 10.51 -4.34 -2.86
C SER A 552 11.50 -4.06 -1.73
N ALA A 553 12.43 -3.14 -1.94
CA ALA A 553 13.29 -2.65 -0.87
C ALA A 553 12.47 -1.91 0.21
N GLY A 554 12.82 -2.12 1.48
CA GLY A 554 12.14 -1.49 2.62
C GLY A 554 11.68 -2.46 3.69
N TRP A 555 10.98 -1.93 4.69
CA TRP A 555 10.38 -2.74 5.75
C TRP A 555 9.09 -3.38 5.27
N HIS A 556 8.96 -4.68 5.50
CA HIS A 556 7.79 -5.47 5.16
C HIS A 556 7.33 -6.33 6.34
N ASP A 557 6.02 -6.45 6.51
CA ASP A 557 5.40 -7.36 7.47
C ASP A 557 5.05 -8.68 6.78
N VAL A 558 5.60 -9.78 7.30
CA VAL A 558 5.45 -11.13 6.74
C VAL A 558 4.63 -11.96 7.71
N CYS A 559 3.43 -12.37 7.30
CA CYS A 559 2.51 -13.18 8.10
C CYS A 559 2.24 -14.53 7.42
N LEU A 560 2.29 -15.62 8.18
CA LEU A 560 2.08 -16.97 7.65
C LEU A 560 0.78 -17.55 8.20
N TYR A 561 0.04 -18.25 7.35
CA TYR A 561 -1.18 -18.95 7.71
C TYR A 561 -1.09 -20.41 7.28
N ALA A 562 -1.37 -21.34 8.20
CA ALA A 562 -1.63 -22.73 7.86
C ALA A 562 -3.06 -22.85 7.35
N ILE A 563 -3.22 -23.46 6.18
CA ILE A 563 -4.52 -23.61 5.52
C ILE A 563 -5.13 -24.94 5.92
N ASN A 564 -6.31 -24.87 6.53
CA ASN A 564 -7.03 -26.04 7.03
C ASN A 564 -7.48 -26.97 5.91
N VAL A 565 -7.43 -28.28 6.16
CA VAL A 565 -7.88 -29.33 5.25
C VAL A 565 -8.98 -30.17 5.90
N GLY A 566 -10.14 -29.54 6.09
CA GLY A 566 -11.29 -30.15 6.75
C GLY A 566 -12.22 -29.09 7.37
N PRO A 567 -13.07 -29.49 8.33
CA PRO A 567 -14.02 -28.61 9.01
C PRO A 567 -13.42 -27.68 10.07
N GLY A 568 -12.13 -27.84 10.41
CA GLY A 568 -11.36 -26.85 11.16
C GLY A 568 -11.25 -25.48 10.48
N SER A 569 -10.43 -24.59 11.04
CA SER A 569 -10.22 -23.23 10.53
C SER A 569 -8.74 -22.92 10.37
N SER A 570 -8.38 -22.27 9.27
CA SER A 570 -7.01 -21.83 8.99
C SER A 570 -6.46 -20.97 10.12
N ARG A 571 -5.19 -21.15 10.47
CA ARG A 571 -4.55 -20.50 11.63
C ARG A 571 -3.39 -19.62 11.22
N ASN A 572 -3.29 -18.45 11.86
CA ASN A 572 -2.11 -17.59 11.77
C ASN A 572 -0.96 -18.22 12.58
N LEU A 573 0.17 -18.45 11.93
CA LEU A 573 1.38 -19.05 12.49
C LEU A 573 2.35 -18.01 13.10
N GLY A 574 2.08 -16.72 12.86
CA GLY A 574 2.84 -15.58 13.35
C GLY A 574 3.14 -14.56 12.25
N CYS A 575 3.51 -13.36 12.68
CA CYS A 575 4.02 -12.30 11.81
C CYS A 575 5.42 -11.82 12.27
N ARG A 576 6.25 -11.39 11.31
CA ARG A 576 7.56 -10.79 11.54
C ARG A 576 7.82 -9.65 10.55
N SER A 577 8.35 -8.55 11.04
CA SER A 577 8.83 -7.46 10.20
C SER A 577 10.27 -7.73 9.76
N VAL A 578 10.57 -7.55 8.48
CA VAL A 578 11.90 -7.74 7.91
C VAL A 578 12.26 -6.55 7.03
N LEU A 579 13.53 -6.13 7.06
CA LEU A 579 14.07 -5.13 6.14
C LEU A 579 14.62 -5.84 4.90
N VAL A 580 13.98 -5.62 3.77
CA VAL A 580 14.48 -6.05 2.46
C VAL A 580 15.51 -5.03 1.97
N PRO A 581 16.79 -5.40 1.81
CA PRO A 581 17.81 -4.49 1.30
C PRO A 581 17.50 -4.04 -0.13
N SER A 582 17.98 -2.85 -0.52
CA SER A 582 17.86 -2.41 -1.92
C SER A 582 18.67 -3.29 -2.85
N SER A 583 18.10 -3.56 -4.03
CA SER A 583 18.76 -4.20 -5.16
C SER A 583 19.36 -3.18 -6.15
N ASP A 584 19.27 -1.88 -5.85
CA ASP A 584 19.83 -0.84 -6.71
C ASP A 584 21.38 -0.81 -6.64
N PRO A 585 22.07 -0.56 -7.77
CA PRO A 585 23.51 -0.36 -7.77
C PRO A 585 23.94 0.86 -6.94
N PHE A 586 25.12 0.77 -6.34
CA PHE A 586 25.73 1.84 -5.56
C PHE A 586 27.20 2.01 -5.92
N GLY A 587 27.77 3.16 -5.60
CA GLY A 587 29.14 3.47 -5.98
C GLY A 587 29.52 4.90 -5.69
N GLN A 588 30.68 5.31 -6.20
CA GLN A 588 31.22 6.65 -5.96
C GLN A 588 32.01 7.16 -7.14
N VAL A 589 31.81 8.46 -7.44
CA VAL A 589 32.72 9.25 -8.29
C VAL A 589 33.87 9.76 -7.44
N ASP A 590 35.08 9.25 -7.70
CA ASP A 590 36.29 9.61 -6.94
C ASP A 590 36.93 10.87 -7.50
N THR A 591 37.17 10.92 -8.82
CA THR A 591 37.82 12.06 -9.47
C THR A 591 37.21 12.38 -10.82
N VAL A 592 37.25 13.67 -11.17
CA VAL A 592 36.96 14.17 -12.52
C VAL A 592 38.13 15.06 -12.92
N THR A 593 38.78 14.75 -14.03
CA THR A 593 39.90 15.52 -14.58
C THR A 593 39.57 16.01 -15.99
N THR A 594 40.03 17.22 -16.31
CA THR A 594 39.87 17.83 -17.64
C THR A 594 41.23 18.07 -18.28
N SER A 595 41.28 17.93 -19.59
CA SER A 595 42.41 18.32 -20.43
C SER A 595 41.85 18.82 -21.76
N VAL A 596 42.68 19.46 -22.60
CA VAL A 596 42.24 19.98 -23.90
C VAL A 596 41.48 18.89 -24.66
N GLY A 597 40.22 19.19 -25.00
CA GLY A 597 39.37 18.31 -25.81
C GLY A 597 38.76 17.11 -25.10
N LYS A 598 38.91 16.90 -23.78
CA LYS A 598 38.37 15.70 -23.10
C LYS A 598 38.19 15.83 -21.58
N VAL A 599 37.23 15.03 -21.07
CA VAL A 599 36.96 14.81 -19.64
C VAL A 599 37.23 13.34 -19.30
N THR A 600 37.86 13.08 -18.16
CA THR A 600 38.01 11.72 -17.60
C THR A 600 37.41 11.64 -16.20
N VAL A 601 36.57 10.64 -15.95
CA VAL A 601 35.97 10.34 -14.64
C VAL A 601 36.45 8.98 -14.17
N SER A 602 36.83 8.86 -12.91
CA SER A 602 37.13 7.56 -12.30
C SER A 602 36.42 7.38 -10.96
N GLY A 603 36.23 6.12 -10.58
CA GLY A 603 35.48 5.74 -9.39
C GLY A 603 35.26 4.23 -9.32
N TRP A 604 34.19 3.81 -8.65
CA TRP A 604 33.77 2.41 -8.56
C TRP A 604 32.25 2.29 -8.47
N ALA A 605 31.71 1.14 -8.89
CA ALA A 605 30.28 0.85 -8.84
C ALA A 605 30.04 -0.66 -8.66
N ILE A 606 29.11 -1.02 -7.77
CA ILE A 606 28.71 -2.38 -7.43
C ILE A 606 27.19 -2.48 -7.61
N ASP A 607 26.73 -3.63 -8.09
CA ASP A 607 25.31 -3.99 -8.13
C ASP A 607 25.08 -5.21 -7.22
N PRO A 608 24.21 -5.12 -6.18
CA PRO A 608 23.91 -6.25 -5.30
C PRO A 608 23.38 -7.50 -6.00
N ASN A 609 22.87 -7.38 -7.23
CA ASN A 609 22.31 -8.49 -8.01
C ASN A 609 23.36 -9.38 -8.66
N THR A 610 24.64 -8.96 -8.71
CA THR A 610 25.70 -9.71 -9.38
C THR A 610 27.07 -9.50 -8.72
N THR A 611 27.94 -10.50 -8.84
CA THR A 611 29.36 -10.35 -8.48
C THR A 611 30.20 -9.84 -9.65
N ASP A 612 29.67 -9.87 -10.88
CA ASP A 612 30.36 -9.40 -12.08
C ASP A 612 30.36 -7.86 -12.17
N PRO A 613 31.42 -7.24 -12.73
CA PRO A 613 31.44 -5.79 -12.93
C PRO A 613 30.34 -5.31 -13.86
N ILE A 614 29.62 -4.28 -13.42
CA ILE A 614 28.52 -3.65 -14.16
C ILE A 614 29.00 -2.58 -15.14
N LEU A 615 28.06 -2.06 -15.93
CA LEU A 615 28.29 -0.90 -16.78
C LEU A 615 28.10 0.40 -15.99
N VAL A 616 28.95 1.37 -16.28
CA VAL A 616 28.76 2.77 -15.90
C VAL A 616 28.58 3.63 -17.14
N GLN A 617 27.71 4.62 -17.04
CA GLN A 617 27.36 5.49 -18.15
C GLN A 617 27.57 6.94 -17.76
N MET A 618 28.49 7.58 -18.48
CA MET A 618 28.78 8.99 -18.32
C MET A 618 27.92 9.81 -19.27
N TYR A 619 27.33 10.89 -18.76
CA TYR A 619 26.62 11.92 -19.50
C TYR A 619 27.37 13.24 -19.40
N LEU A 620 27.53 13.92 -20.54
CA LEU A 620 28.00 15.30 -20.63
C LEU A 620 26.83 16.18 -21.07
N ASP A 621 26.51 17.18 -20.25
CA ASP A 621 25.39 18.13 -20.42
C ASP A 621 24.03 17.46 -20.73
N GLY A 622 23.83 16.26 -20.18
CA GLY A 622 22.60 15.48 -20.32
C GLY A 622 22.32 14.91 -21.71
N ARG A 623 23.26 14.98 -22.67
CA ARG A 623 23.02 14.59 -24.07
C ARG A 623 24.04 13.60 -24.63
N THR A 624 25.33 13.81 -24.38
CA THR A 624 26.38 12.96 -24.94
C THR A 624 26.73 11.88 -23.92
N GLN A 625 26.71 10.60 -24.34
CA GLN A 625 26.96 9.48 -23.44
C GLN A 625 28.09 8.55 -23.88
N THR A 626 28.83 8.02 -22.91
CA THR A 626 29.84 6.97 -23.10
C THR A 626 29.63 5.94 -22.01
N VAL A 627 29.68 4.67 -22.41
CA VAL A 627 29.53 3.53 -21.50
C VAL A 627 30.90 2.88 -21.32
N SER A 628 31.19 2.44 -20.10
CA SER A 628 32.36 1.64 -19.77
C SER A 628 31.99 0.57 -18.76
N ARG A 629 32.78 -0.49 -18.69
CA ARG A 629 32.62 -1.51 -17.65
C ARG A 629 33.45 -1.10 -16.43
N ALA A 630 32.91 -1.33 -15.24
CA ALA A 630 33.61 -1.08 -13.99
C ALA A 630 34.50 -2.27 -13.61
N ASP A 631 35.39 -2.72 -14.49
CA ASP A 631 36.19 -3.94 -14.33
C ASP A 631 37.63 -3.71 -13.82
N ARG A 632 37.95 -2.49 -13.37
CA ARG A 632 39.28 -2.17 -12.83
C ARG A 632 39.40 -2.61 -11.37
N ALA A 633 40.51 -3.25 -11.04
CA ALA A 633 40.79 -3.68 -9.67
C ALA A 633 40.88 -2.50 -8.68
N ARG A 634 40.11 -2.59 -7.60
CA ARG A 634 40.07 -1.72 -6.42
C ARG A 634 40.10 -2.57 -5.15
N PRO A 635 41.30 -2.97 -4.69
CA PRO A 635 41.45 -3.81 -3.51
C PRO A 635 40.82 -3.23 -2.23
N ASP A 636 40.79 -1.90 -2.12
CA ASP A 636 40.13 -1.17 -1.04
C ASP A 636 38.61 -1.37 -1.05
N VAL A 637 37.99 -1.33 -2.24
CA VAL A 637 36.55 -1.60 -2.43
C VAL A 637 36.25 -3.07 -2.14
N GLY A 638 37.07 -4.00 -2.65
CA GLY A 638 36.93 -5.43 -2.36
C GLY A 638 37.09 -5.78 -0.89
N ALA A 639 37.90 -5.03 -0.13
CA ALA A 639 38.02 -5.19 1.32
C ALA A 639 36.78 -4.68 2.07
N ALA A 640 36.14 -3.61 1.59
CA ALA A 640 34.92 -3.05 2.18
C ALA A 640 33.66 -3.85 1.80
N TYR A 641 33.63 -4.43 0.60
CA TYR A 641 32.53 -5.23 0.06
C TYR A 641 33.01 -6.62 -0.41
N PRO A 642 33.36 -7.54 0.52
CA PRO A 642 34.00 -8.81 0.17
C PRO A 642 33.18 -9.72 -0.76
N SER A 643 31.85 -9.63 -0.70
CA SER A 643 30.96 -10.43 -1.55
C SER A 643 31.00 -10.01 -3.03
N ALA A 644 31.35 -8.76 -3.33
CA ALA A 644 31.47 -8.26 -4.69
C ALA A 644 32.88 -8.52 -5.28
N GLY A 645 33.92 -8.51 -4.44
CA GLY A 645 35.32 -8.61 -4.88
C GLY A 645 35.92 -7.27 -5.31
N PRO A 646 37.18 -7.25 -5.77
CA PRO A 646 37.91 -6.00 -6.05
C PRO A 646 37.63 -5.41 -7.44
N ASP A 647 37.10 -6.17 -8.40
CA ASP A 647 37.06 -5.77 -9.81
C ASP A 647 35.83 -4.92 -10.14
N HIS A 648 35.66 -3.80 -9.43
CA HIS A 648 34.47 -2.92 -9.51
C HIS A 648 34.81 -1.43 -9.76
N GLY A 649 36.04 -1.13 -10.15
CA GLY A 649 36.52 0.23 -10.47
C GLY A 649 36.31 0.62 -11.94
N TYR A 650 36.09 1.90 -12.23
CA TYR A 650 36.00 2.40 -13.60
C TYR A 650 36.91 3.61 -13.84
N SER A 651 37.25 3.83 -15.11
CA SER A 651 37.75 5.12 -15.60
C SER A 651 37.27 5.34 -17.02
N VAL A 652 36.45 6.37 -17.20
CA VAL A 652 35.77 6.67 -18.45
C VAL A 652 36.29 8.00 -18.99
N THR A 653 36.69 8.03 -20.25
CA THR A 653 37.13 9.25 -20.93
C THR A 653 36.19 9.55 -22.08
N MET A 654 35.76 10.81 -22.19
CA MET A 654 34.91 11.29 -23.28
C MET A 654 35.49 12.58 -23.87
N PRO A 655 35.53 12.71 -25.20
CA PRO A 655 35.82 13.98 -25.86
C PRO A 655 34.82 15.07 -25.43
N SER A 656 35.30 16.30 -25.31
CA SER A 656 34.48 17.45 -24.94
C SER A 656 35.03 18.69 -25.60
N ASP A 657 34.15 19.60 -26.02
CA ASP A 657 34.56 20.93 -26.42
C ASP A 657 35.11 21.71 -25.20
N GLY A 658 35.77 22.84 -25.48
CA GLY A 658 36.20 23.76 -24.44
C GLY A 658 35.03 24.52 -23.84
N GLY A 659 35.05 24.70 -22.52
CA GLY A 659 34.00 25.43 -21.79
C GLY A 659 33.55 24.72 -20.52
N ARG A 660 32.47 25.23 -19.95
CA ARG A 660 31.90 24.73 -18.70
C ARG A 660 30.89 23.63 -19.00
N HIS A 661 31.11 22.44 -18.46
CA HIS A 661 30.29 21.25 -18.70
C HIS A 661 29.82 20.62 -17.39
N THR A 662 28.63 19.99 -17.41
CA THR A 662 28.14 19.15 -16.32
C THR A 662 28.31 17.68 -16.69
N VAL A 663 29.08 16.97 -15.88
CA VAL A 663 29.39 15.56 -16.06
C VAL A 663 28.63 14.76 -15.02
N CYS A 664 27.73 13.88 -15.45
CA CYS A 664 26.97 12.99 -14.56
C CYS A 664 27.32 11.53 -14.84
N LEU A 665 27.41 10.71 -13.80
CA LEU A 665 27.72 9.30 -13.94
C LEU A 665 26.64 8.42 -13.32
N TYR A 666 26.17 7.43 -14.08
CA TYR A 666 25.19 6.45 -13.63
C TYR A 666 25.81 5.06 -13.55
N ALA A 667 25.46 4.30 -12.51
CA ALA A 667 25.65 2.86 -12.46
C ALA A 667 24.43 2.19 -13.10
N ILE A 668 24.66 1.30 -14.06
CA ILE A 668 23.60 0.66 -14.83
C ILE A 668 23.25 -0.68 -14.17
N ASN A 669 22.00 -0.80 -13.74
CA ASN A 669 21.52 -1.98 -13.05
C ASN A 669 21.48 -3.21 -13.96
N THR A 670 21.83 -4.36 -13.40
CA THR A 670 21.82 -5.68 -14.01
C THR A 670 21.02 -6.64 -13.14
N GLY A 671 19.70 -6.52 -13.18
CA GLY A 671 18.81 -7.34 -12.35
C GLY A 671 17.52 -6.60 -11.99
N GLU A 672 16.96 -6.93 -10.82
CA GLU A 672 15.85 -6.17 -10.23
C GLU A 672 16.36 -4.85 -9.63
N GLY A 673 15.54 -3.80 -9.65
CA GLY A 673 15.94 -2.45 -9.23
C GLY A 673 16.19 -1.50 -10.40
N ALA A 674 16.68 -0.30 -10.11
CA ALA A 674 16.87 0.77 -11.08
C ALA A 674 18.34 1.21 -11.19
N SER A 675 18.72 1.73 -12.36
CA SER A 675 20.02 2.38 -12.53
C SER A 675 20.11 3.66 -11.69
N VAL A 676 21.24 3.89 -11.01
CA VAL A 676 21.41 4.97 -10.02
C VAL A 676 22.40 6.02 -10.49
N LEU A 677 22.08 7.30 -10.26
CA LEU A 677 23.03 8.40 -10.43
C LEU A 677 24.06 8.37 -9.29
N LEU A 678 25.32 8.07 -9.62
CA LEU A 678 26.44 8.10 -8.67
C LEU A 678 26.86 9.53 -8.32
N GLY A 679 26.65 10.48 -9.25
CA GLY A 679 26.81 11.90 -8.98
C GLY A 679 27.08 12.74 -10.22
N CYS A 680 26.90 14.06 -10.08
CA CYS A 680 27.25 15.05 -11.09
C CYS A 680 28.34 16.00 -10.59
N ARG A 681 29.20 16.47 -11.50
CA ARG A 681 30.24 17.48 -11.25
C ARG A 681 30.26 18.49 -12.39
N VAL A 682 30.38 19.77 -12.04
CA VAL A 682 30.62 20.81 -13.04
C VAL A 682 32.12 20.98 -13.20
N VAL A 683 32.60 20.96 -14.44
CA VAL A 683 34.01 21.08 -14.78
C VAL A 683 34.23 22.08 -15.90
N ASP A 684 35.40 22.71 -15.90
CA ASP A 684 35.83 23.59 -16.99
C ASP A 684 36.88 22.85 -17.82
N VAL A 685 36.56 22.62 -19.09
CA VAL A 685 37.46 22.02 -20.09
C VAL A 685 38.21 23.15 -20.78
N PRO A 686 39.55 23.17 -20.75
CA PRO A 686 40.32 24.21 -21.44
C PRO A 686 40.03 24.21 -22.95
N PRO A 687 39.75 25.37 -23.57
CA PRO A 687 39.55 25.45 -25.01
C PRO A 687 40.86 25.21 -25.78
N PRO A 688 40.81 24.55 -26.94
CA PRO A 688 41.98 24.25 -27.78
C PRO A 688 42.48 25.48 -28.56
N ASN A 689 42.71 26.61 -27.88
CA ASN A 689 43.12 27.85 -28.55
C ASN A 689 44.56 27.78 -29.14
N PRO A 690 44.88 28.53 -30.20
CA PRO A 690 46.20 28.53 -30.81
C PRO A 690 47.26 29.14 -29.89
N PHE A 691 48.50 28.68 -30.04
CA PHE A 691 49.66 29.20 -29.32
C PHE A 691 50.87 29.31 -30.26
N GLY A 692 51.79 30.22 -29.95
CA GLY A 692 52.95 30.48 -30.82
C GLY A 692 53.85 31.58 -30.30
N ASN A 693 54.84 31.96 -31.11
CA ASN A 693 55.79 33.01 -30.78
C ASN A 693 56.13 33.91 -31.98
N ILE A 694 56.43 35.18 -31.71
CA ILE A 694 57.03 36.12 -32.66
C ILE A 694 58.53 36.16 -32.40
N ASP A 695 59.32 35.73 -33.40
CA ASP A 695 60.78 35.68 -33.28
C ASP A 695 61.42 37.03 -33.57
N ALA A 696 60.94 37.75 -34.60
CA ALA A 696 61.47 39.06 -34.95
C ALA A 696 60.44 39.91 -35.71
N VAL A 697 60.51 41.23 -35.51
CA VAL A 697 59.87 42.24 -36.37
C VAL A 697 60.96 43.24 -36.79
N THR A 698 61.15 43.44 -38.09
CA THR A 698 62.22 44.24 -38.69
C THR A 698 61.66 45.25 -39.69
N THR A 699 62.33 46.39 -39.85
CA THR A 699 61.91 47.48 -40.75
C THR A 699 62.86 47.63 -41.94
N GLY A 700 62.31 47.93 -43.11
CA GLY A 700 63.03 48.35 -44.31
C GLY A 700 62.44 49.64 -44.87
N PRO A 701 63.02 50.24 -45.94
CA PRO A 701 62.42 51.38 -46.61
C PRO A 701 60.96 51.07 -47.00
N GLY A 702 60.02 51.83 -46.43
CA GLY A 702 58.59 51.69 -46.68
C GLY A 702 57.94 50.35 -46.27
N THR A 703 58.60 49.51 -45.46
CA THR A 703 58.08 48.16 -45.11
C THR A 703 58.39 47.71 -43.68
N VAL A 704 57.54 46.83 -43.16
CA VAL A 704 57.76 46.05 -41.94
C VAL A 704 57.62 44.56 -42.25
N SER A 705 58.53 43.74 -41.73
CA SER A 705 58.50 42.28 -41.84
C SER A 705 58.47 41.62 -40.47
N ALA A 706 57.68 40.57 -40.30
CA ALA A 706 57.63 39.76 -39.09
C ALA A 706 57.84 38.28 -39.43
N ARG A 707 58.48 37.54 -38.52
CA ARG A 707 58.62 36.08 -38.60
C ARG A 707 58.44 35.42 -37.24
N GLY A 708 57.99 34.18 -37.23
CA GLY A 708 57.69 33.42 -36.02
C GLY A 708 57.12 32.05 -36.34
N TRP A 709 56.33 31.50 -35.42
CA TRP A 709 55.59 30.25 -35.60
C TRP A 709 54.29 30.24 -34.78
N THR A 710 53.32 29.41 -35.16
CA THR A 710 52.09 29.20 -34.38
C THR A 710 51.49 27.82 -34.67
N ILE A 711 50.88 27.19 -33.67
CA ILE A 711 50.18 25.90 -33.72
C ILE A 711 48.76 26.10 -33.19
N ASP A 712 47.81 25.36 -33.73
CA ASP A 712 46.43 25.26 -33.24
C ASP A 712 46.16 23.82 -32.78
N PRO A 713 45.86 23.56 -31.50
CA PRO A 713 45.52 22.22 -31.02
C PRO A 713 44.35 21.54 -31.75
N ASP A 714 43.49 22.29 -32.44
CA ASP A 714 42.37 21.77 -33.24
C ASP A 714 42.82 21.10 -34.55
N SER A 715 44.06 21.32 -35.00
CA SER A 715 44.52 20.85 -36.32
C SER A 715 46.01 20.54 -36.36
N THR A 716 46.39 19.47 -37.06
CA THR A 716 47.80 19.21 -37.40
C THR A 716 48.28 20.03 -38.60
N ASP A 717 47.37 20.68 -39.34
CA ASP A 717 47.72 21.53 -40.48
C ASP A 717 48.10 22.96 -40.05
N PRO A 718 49.02 23.64 -40.76
CA PRO A 718 49.37 25.02 -40.46
C PRO A 718 48.19 25.99 -40.60
N ILE A 719 48.02 26.84 -39.59
CA ILE A 719 46.95 27.83 -39.51
C ILE A 719 47.31 29.18 -40.15
N LEU A 720 46.32 30.06 -40.23
CA LEU A 720 46.51 31.43 -40.70
C LEU A 720 47.08 32.31 -39.58
N VAL A 721 47.90 33.28 -39.98
CA VAL A 721 48.44 34.33 -39.12
C VAL A 721 48.02 35.68 -39.70
N GLN A 722 47.43 36.52 -38.87
CA GLN A 722 47.01 37.86 -39.27
C GLN A 722 47.90 38.91 -38.62
N MET A 723 48.50 39.78 -39.45
CA MET A 723 49.35 40.87 -38.98
C MET A 723 48.61 42.21 -39.09
N TYR A 724 48.60 42.94 -37.97
CA TYR A 724 48.02 44.27 -37.84
C TYR A 724 49.15 45.29 -37.70
N VAL A 725 49.04 46.41 -38.42
CA VAL A 725 49.86 47.62 -38.19
C VAL A 725 48.93 48.74 -37.77
N ASP A 726 49.18 49.32 -36.60
CA ASP A 726 48.38 50.37 -35.94
C ASP A 726 46.89 50.00 -35.82
N GLY A 727 46.62 48.75 -35.46
CA GLY A 727 45.26 48.25 -35.25
C GLY A 727 44.45 48.00 -36.53
N ARG A 728 45.03 48.19 -37.72
CA ARG A 728 44.40 47.85 -39.01
C ARG A 728 44.95 46.55 -39.56
N ALA A 729 44.06 45.65 -39.96
CA ALA A 729 44.40 44.38 -40.58
C ALA A 729 44.97 44.63 -41.97
N ASN A 730 46.26 44.38 -42.16
CA ASN A 730 46.94 44.78 -43.38
C ASN A 730 47.53 43.57 -44.16
N SER A 731 47.63 42.38 -43.55
CA SER A 731 48.05 41.14 -44.23
C SER A 731 47.65 39.87 -43.48
N VAL A 732 47.38 38.81 -44.24
CA VAL A 732 47.12 37.45 -43.75
C VAL A 732 48.08 36.50 -44.46
N GLY A 733 48.76 35.65 -43.70
CA GLY A 733 49.69 34.64 -44.19
C GLY A 733 49.36 33.27 -43.59
N ARG A 734 49.95 32.21 -44.13
CA ARG A 734 49.88 30.87 -43.54
C ARG A 734 51.19 30.57 -42.83
N ALA A 735 51.13 29.88 -41.70
CA ALA A 735 52.31 29.45 -40.96
C ALA A 735 52.88 28.14 -41.51
N ASP A 736 53.09 28.00 -42.81
CA ASP A 736 53.50 26.75 -43.46
C ASP A 736 55.02 26.57 -43.66
N GLY A 737 55.81 27.52 -43.17
CA GLY A 737 57.27 27.48 -43.19
C GLY A 737 57.83 26.39 -42.27
N ASP A 738 58.97 25.82 -42.67
CA ASP A 738 59.61 24.72 -41.94
C ASP A 738 60.36 25.22 -40.69
N ARG A 739 60.04 24.62 -39.54
CA ARG A 739 60.64 24.88 -38.21
C ARG A 739 60.91 23.54 -37.50
N PRO A 740 62.04 22.89 -37.80
CA PRO A 740 62.39 21.60 -37.20
C PRO A 740 62.47 21.63 -35.67
N ASP A 741 62.86 22.77 -35.09
CA ASP A 741 62.89 23.01 -33.64
C ASP A 741 61.49 22.97 -33.01
N VAL A 742 60.49 23.56 -33.68
CA VAL A 742 59.08 23.53 -33.25
C VAL A 742 58.51 22.11 -33.37
N GLY A 743 58.78 21.42 -34.48
CA GLY A 743 58.35 20.03 -34.68
C GLY A 743 58.96 19.06 -33.67
N ALA A 744 60.18 19.31 -33.18
CA ALA A 744 60.79 18.51 -32.12
C ALA A 744 60.13 18.75 -30.75
N ALA A 745 59.75 19.99 -30.44
CA ALA A 745 59.05 20.35 -29.20
C ALA A 745 57.58 19.90 -29.19
N PHE A 746 56.93 19.87 -30.36
CA PHE A 746 55.53 19.48 -30.53
C PHE A 746 55.37 18.39 -31.61
N PRO A 747 55.83 17.15 -31.36
CA PRO A 747 55.91 16.10 -32.39
C PRO A 747 54.58 15.75 -33.05
N GLY A 748 53.46 15.91 -32.34
CA GLY A 748 52.12 15.63 -32.84
C GLY A 748 51.65 16.54 -33.99
N PHE A 749 52.29 17.69 -34.19
CA PHE A 749 51.89 18.71 -35.17
C PHE A 749 52.86 18.83 -36.36
N GLY A 750 54.07 18.29 -36.25
CA GLY A 750 55.11 18.39 -37.30
C GLY A 750 55.82 19.75 -37.33
N SER A 751 56.70 19.97 -38.32
CA SER A 751 57.57 21.17 -38.38
C SER A 751 57.04 22.33 -39.22
N ARG A 752 55.98 22.11 -40.03
CA ARG A 752 55.42 23.14 -40.92
C ARG A 752 54.49 24.10 -40.18
N HIS A 753 55.04 24.90 -39.28
CA HIS A 753 54.29 25.84 -38.43
C HIS A 753 54.95 27.23 -38.33
N GLY A 754 55.96 27.53 -39.15
CA GLY A 754 56.65 28.81 -39.21
C GLY A 754 55.96 29.81 -40.15
N PHE A 755 55.93 31.10 -39.77
CA PHE A 755 55.45 32.17 -40.65
C PHE A 755 56.53 33.22 -40.90
N GLN A 756 56.51 33.83 -42.08
CA GLN A 756 57.25 35.04 -42.42
C GLN A 756 56.37 35.93 -43.32
N MET A 757 56.16 37.18 -42.93
CA MET A 757 55.22 38.10 -43.57
C MET A 757 55.85 39.49 -43.69
N THR A 758 55.62 40.17 -44.81
CA THR A 758 56.09 41.54 -45.04
C THR A 758 54.92 42.42 -45.48
N MET A 759 54.89 43.66 -45.02
CA MET A 759 53.86 44.65 -45.35
C MET A 759 54.45 46.04 -45.61
N PRO A 760 53.83 46.83 -46.48
CA PRO A 760 54.12 48.26 -46.59
C PRO A 760 53.79 48.99 -45.28
N ALA A 761 54.62 49.96 -44.91
CA ALA A 761 54.37 50.87 -43.79
C ALA A 761 54.96 52.25 -44.13
N THR A 762 54.27 53.31 -43.74
CA THR A 762 54.77 54.67 -43.89
C THR A 762 56.00 54.90 -43.00
N PRO A 763 56.84 55.91 -43.28
CA PRO A 763 57.84 56.34 -42.32
C PRO A 763 57.19 56.80 -41.01
N GLY A 764 57.77 56.41 -39.87
CA GLY A 764 57.25 56.72 -38.54
C GLY A 764 57.17 55.50 -37.59
N SER A 765 56.57 55.75 -36.43
CA SER A 765 56.40 54.75 -35.37
C SER A 765 55.16 53.90 -35.62
N HIS A 766 55.31 52.58 -35.65
CA HIS A 766 54.23 51.64 -35.95
C HIS A 766 54.12 50.53 -34.92
N GLY A 767 52.90 50.22 -34.47
CA GLY A 767 52.59 49.08 -33.60
C GLY A 767 52.18 47.86 -34.43
N VAL A 768 52.94 46.77 -34.32
CA VAL A 768 52.75 45.54 -35.10
C VAL A 768 52.29 44.42 -34.20
N CYS A 769 51.09 43.89 -34.42
CA CYS A 769 50.52 42.78 -33.64
C CYS A 769 50.21 41.58 -34.55
N LEU A 770 50.53 40.37 -34.09
CA LEU A 770 50.25 39.14 -34.83
C LEU A 770 49.28 38.24 -34.05
N TYR A 771 48.28 37.71 -34.75
CA TYR A 771 47.30 36.77 -34.21
C TYR A 771 47.38 35.44 -34.94
N GLY A 772 47.40 34.33 -34.19
CA GLY A 772 47.14 33.00 -34.72
C GLY A 772 45.63 32.81 -34.85
N ILE A 773 45.15 32.54 -36.06
CA ILE A 773 43.72 32.43 -36.36
C ILE A 773 43.26 30.99 -36.12
N ASN A 774 42.33 30.82 -35.18
CA ASN A 774 41.80 29.50 -34.83
C ASN A 774 41.05 28.88 -36.01
N THR A 775 41.22 27.57 -36.19
CA THR A 775 40.57 26.80 -37.26
C THR A 775 39.51 25.82 -36.74
N GLY A 776 39.32 25.72 -35.43
CA GLY A 776 38.26 24.93 -34.77
C GLY A 776 37.51 25.67 -33.64
N PRO A 777 36.97 24.95 -32.63
CA PRO A 777 36.32 25.52 -31.45
C PRO A 777 37.29 26.29 -30.56
N GLY A 778 37.04 27.58 -30.31
CA GLY A 778 37.93 28.40 -29.50
C GLY A 778 38.04 29.80 -30.05
N ALA A 779 39.06 30.54 -29.61
CA ALA A 779 39.31 31.91 -30.03
C ALA A 779 40.68 32.04 -30.68
N SER A 780 40.78 32.90 -31.70
CA SER A 780 42.06 33.36 -32.23
C SER A 780 42.86 34.09 -31.14
N VAL A 781 44.17 33.83 -31.06
CA VAL A 781 45.02 34.31 -29.96
C VAL A 781 46.03 35.34 -30.45
N LEU A 782 46.22 36.41 -29.67
CA LEU A 782 47.31 37.37 -29.87
C LEU A 782 48.65 36.70 -29.52
N LEU A 783 49.51 36.49 -30.51
CA LEU A 783 50.86 35.94 -30.33
C LEU A 783 51.81 37.00 -29.73
N GLY A 784 51.54 38.28 -30.00
CA GLY A 784 52.22 39.41 -29.37
C GLY A 784 52.22 40.67 -30.23
N CYS A 785 52.70 41.77 -29.64
CA CYS A 785 52.89 43.05 -30.32
C CYS A 785 54.33 43.58 -30.17
N ARG A 786 54.82 44.32 -31.18
CA ARG A 786 56.11 45.03 -31.17
C ARG A 786 55.95 46.43 -31.76
N VAL A 787 56.65 47.42 -31.22
CA VAL A 787 56.71 48.77 -31.79
C VAL A 787 57.99 48.90 -32.59
N VAL A 788 57.90 49.40 -33.83
CA VAL A 788 59.04 49.58 -34.74
C VAL A 788 59.06 50.97 -35.36
N GLN A 789 60.23 51.43 -35.80
CA GLN A 789 60.43 52.74 -36.46
C GLN A 789 60.82 52.56 -37.92
N VAL A 790 60.02 53.08 -38.85
CA VAL A 790 60.30 53.06 -40.29
C VAL A 790 60.99 54.39 -40.68
N PRO A 791 62.21 54.41 -41.23
CA PRO A 791 62.98 55.64 -41.51
C PRO A 791 62.44 56.48 -42.70
N SER A 792 62.69 57.81 -42.71
CA SER A 792 62.42 58.77 -43.83
C SER A 792 63.70 59.51 -44.28
N ALA A 793 63.80 59.95 -45.54
CA ALA A 793 64.97 60.71 -46.02
C ALA A 793 64.64 61.73 -47.15
N ASP A 794 64.64 63.04 -46.84
CA ASP A 794 64.36 64.13 -47.81
C ASP A 794 65.61 64.55 -48.64
N PRO A 795 65.46 65.26 -49.78
CA PRO A 795 66.58 65.71 -50.62
C PRO A 795 67.41 66.79 -49.95
N PHE A 796 68.71 66.78 -50.21
CA PHE A 796 69.66 67.77 -49.70
C PHE A 796 70.66 68.19 -50.78
N GLY A 797 71.31 69.33 -50.58
CA GLY A 797 72.20 69.89 -51.59
C GLY A 797 72.71 71.27 -51.21
N SER A 798 73.48 71.88 -52.09
CA SER A 798 74.06 73.20 -51.87
C SER A 798 73.96 74.07 -53.11
N VAL A 799 73.60 75.34 -52.92
CA VAL A 799 73.72 76.41 -53.93
C VAL A 799 75.06 77.09 -53.74
N GLU A 800 75.93 77.03 -54.74
CA GLU A 800 77.32 77.48 -54.62
C GLU A 800 77.54 78.87 -55.23
N SER A 801 76.85 79.19 -56.32
CA SER A 801 76.89 80.53 -56.88
C SER A 801 75.54 80.92 -57.47
N VAL A 802 75.18 82.19 -57.31
CA VAL A 802 74.12 82.84 -58.08
C VAL A 802 74.71 84.12 -58.66
N SER A 803 74.70 84.24 -59.98
CA SER A 803 75.29 85.37 -60.70
C SER A 803 74.29 85.96 -61.69
N ALA A 804 74.35 87.28 -61.89
CA ALA A 804 73.52 87.99 -62.84
C ALA A 804 74.37 88.61 -63.96
N ALA A 805 73.93 88.46 -65.21
CA ALA A 805 74.45 89.12 -66.40
C ALA A 805 73.28 89.82 -67.13
N SER A 806 73.55 90.75 -68.05
CA SER A 806 72.48 91.49 -68.73
C SER A 806 71.47 90.54 -69.38
N GLY A 807 70.26 90.51 -68.83
CA GLY A 807 69.16 89.65 -69.28
C GLY A 807 69.05 88.27 -68.64
N THR A 808 69.92 87.84 -67.71
CA THR A 808 69.90 86.46 -67.17
C THR A 808 70.47 86.34 -65.75
N VAL A 809 69.85 85.50 -64.92
CA VAL A 809 70.40 85.01 -63.64
C VAL A 809 70.77 83.53 -63.81
N THR A 810 71.93 83.12 -63.32
CA THR A 810 72.41 81.73 -63.33
C THR A 810 72.75 81.27 -61.93
N ALA A 811 72.24 80.11 -61.52
CA ALA A 811 72.61 79.42 -60.29
C ALA A 811 73.36 78.12 -60.59
N THR A 812 74.39 77.81 -59.80
CA THR A 812 75.12 76.53 -59.84
C THR A 812 75.17 75.89 -58.47
N GLY A 813 75.21 74.56 -58.43
CA GLY A 813 75.30 73.80 -57.19
C GLY A 813 75.23 72.31 -57.42
N TRP A 814 74.79 71.55 -56.41
CA TRP A 814 74.51 70.12 -56.51
C TRP A 814 73.33 69.73 -55.60
N ALA A 815 72.65 68.63 -55.91
CA ALA A 815 71.54 68.10 -55.10
C ALA A 815 71.45 66.58 -55.20
N ILE A 816 71.18 65.91 -54.08
CA ILE A 816 71.05 64.46 -53.91
C ILE A 816 69.75 64.16 -53.15
N ASP A 817 69.12 63.04 -53.49
CA ASP A 817 68.01 62.48 -52.73
C ASP A 817 68.36 61.07 -52.24
N PRO A 818 68.38 60.79 -50.93
CA PRO A 818 68.71 59.45 -50.42
C PRO A 818 67.76 58.33 -50.86
N ASP A 819 66.55 58.66 -51.33
CA ASP A 819 65.58 57.68 -51.84
C ASP A 819 66.00 57.08 -53.21
N THR A 820 66.96 57.69 -53.91
CA THR A 820 67.43 57.21 -55.22
C THR A 820 68.91 57.49 -55.49
N SER A 821 69.58 56.61 -56.24
CA SER A 821 70.93 56.89 -56.74
C SER A 821 70.94 57.76 -58.01
N ASP A 822 69.78 57.94 -58.66
CA ASP A 822 69.66 58.71 -59.91
C ASP A 822 69.68 60.22 -59.66
N PRO A 823 70.20 61.05 -60.59
CA PRO A 823 70.20 62.50 -60.45
C PRO A 823 68.80 63.08 -60.39
N ILE A 824 68.52 63.92 -59.39
CA ILE A 824 67.19 64.51 -59.17
C ILE A 824 66.95 65.79 -59.97
N LEU A 825 65.69 66.24 -60.00
CA LEU A 825 65.33 67.53 -60.57
C LEU A 825 65.64 68.67 -59.57
N VAL A 826 66.12 69.79 -60.11
CA VAL A 826 66.38 71.03 -59.38
C VAL A 826 65.62 72.18 -60.05
N GLN A 827 64.90 72.94 -59.25
CA GLN A 827 64.00 73.99 -59.71
C GLN A 827 64.43 75.36 -59.21
N LEU A 828 64.56 76.32 -60.13
CA LEU A 828 64.91 77.71 -59.83
C LEU A 828 63.67 78.61 -59.90
N TYR A 829 63.46 79.37 -58.83
CA TYR A 829 62.46 80.41 -58.68
C TYR A 829 63.14 81.78 -58.70
N LEU A 830 62.54 82.73 -59.43
CA LEU A 830 62.96 84.14 -59.38
C LEU A 830 61.77 84.98 -58.87
N ASP A 831 61.98 85.73 -57.80
CA ASP A 831 60.95 86.53 -57.09
C ASP A 831 59.69 85.73 -56.74
N GLY A 832 59.89 84.48 -56.29
CA GLY A 832 58.79 83.60 -55.88
C GLY A 832 57.99 82.97 -57.02
N ARG A 833 58.39 83.17 -58.29
CA ARG A 833 57.76 82.50 -59.44
C ARG A 833 58.71 81.47 -60.04
N THR A 834 58.21 80.24 -60.24
CA THR A 834 58.94 79.18 -60.95
C THR A 834 59.17 79.60 -62.39
N GLN A 835 60.41 79.59 -62.89
CA GLN A 835 60.56 79.69 -64.34
C GLN A 835 61.58 78.76 -65.01
N THR A 836 62.32 77.91 -64.29
CA THR A 836 63.15 76.89 -64.94
C THR A 836 63.37 75.66 -64.04
N VAL A 837 63.46 74.47 -64.64
CA VAL A 837 63.84 73.20 -63.99
C VAL A 837 64.95 72.55 -64.81
N VAL A 838 65.95 71.99 -64.15
CA VAL A 838 67.00 71.15 -64.78
C VAL A 838 67.18 69.87 -63.97
N ARG A 839 67.73 68.83 -64.60
CA ARG A 839 68.25 67.68 -63.86
C ARG A 839 69.65 68.03 -63.36
N ALA A 840 69.98 67.63 -62.13
CA ALA A 840 71.31 67.84 -61.56
C ALA A 840 72.29 66.75 -62.03
N ASP A 841 72.47 66.56 -63.33
CA ASP A 841 73.27 65.45 -63.89
C ASP A 841 74.72 65.82 -64.23
N GLY A 842 75.17 67.02 -63.86
CA GLY A 842 76.53 67.51 -64.08
C GLY A 842 77.56 66.79 -63.18
N PRO A 843 78.79 66.55 -63.69
CA PRO A 843 79.82 65.85 -62.94
C PRO A 843 80.41 66.70 -61.80
N ARG A 844 80.45 66.15 -60.60
CA ARG A 844 80.99 66.68 -59.34
C ARG A 844 81.71 65.58 -58.56
N ALA A 845 82.96 65.32 -58.96
CA ALA A 845 83.79 64.28 -58.35
C ALA A 845 84.03 64.51 -56.85
N ASP A 846 84.06 65.76 -56.41
CA ASP A 846 84.15 66.16 -55.02
C ASP A 846 82.91 65.76 -54.20
N VAL A 847 81.71 65.94 -54.76
CA VAL A 847 80.44 65.52 -54.13
C VAL A 847 80.33 63.99 -54.11
N GLY A 848 80.65 63.32 -55.23
CA GLY A 848 80.64 61.85 -55.31
C GLY A 848 81.64 61.16 -54.38
N ALA A 849 82.74 61.81 -54.03
CA ALA A 849 83.69 61.30 -53.04
C ALA A 849 83.13 61.35 -51.60
N VAL A 850 82.29 62.34 -51.29
CA VAL A 850 81.64 62.49 -49.98
C VAL A 850 80.37 61.64 -49.87
N TYR A 851 79.65 61.44 -50.98
CA TYR A 851 78.42 60.65 -51.04
C TYR A 851 78.52 59.52 -52.08
N PRO A 852 79.27 58.43 -51.78
CA PRO A 852 79.59 57.39 -52.77
C PRO A 852 78.37 56.64 -53.30
N SER A 853 77.32 56.49 -52.48
CA SER A 853 76.08 55.78 -52.86
C SER A 853 75.24 56.54 -53.88
N ALA A 854 75.39 57.87 -53.98
CA ALA A 854 74.72 58.69 -54.98
C ALA A 854 75.52 58.75 -56.29
N GLY A 855 76.85 58.69 -56.22
CA GLY A 855 77.73 58.82 -57.39
C GLY A 855 78.10 60.28 -57.71
N GLN A 856 78.79 60.51 -58.83
CA GLN A 856 79.41 61.81 -59.13
C GLN A 856 78.54 62.76 -59.97
N ASN A 857 77.42 62.32 -60.53
CA ASN A 857 76.63 63.10 -61.50
C ASN A 857 75.46 63.82 -60.82
N HIS A 858 75.76 64.71 -59.86
CA HIS A 858 74.74 65.38 -59.03
C HIS A 858 74.83 66.92 -59.06
N GLY A 859 75.63 67.49 -59.95
CA GLY A 859 75.79 68.94 -60.13
C GLY A 859 74.75 69.57 -61.06
N TYR A 860 74.34 70.81 -60.81
CA TYR A 860 73.45 71.56 -61.70
C TYR A 860 74.02 72.94 -62.05
N ARG A 861 73.67 73.40 -63.25
CA ARG A 861 73.77 74.80 -63.68
C ARG A 861 72.46 75.19 -64.35
N ILE A 862 71.75 76.14 -63.75
CA ILE A 862 70.41 76.56 -64.17
C ILE A 862 70.38 78.06 -64.39
N SER A 863 69.90 78.49 -65.56
CA SER A 863 69.82 79.91 -65.94
C SER A 863 68.39 80.29 -66.26
N ILE A 864 68.01 81.52 -65.91
CA ILE A 864 66.68 82.09 -66.09
C ILE A 864 66.79 83.51 -66.62
N ALA A 865 65.98 83.88 -67.61
CA ALA A 865 65.95 85.24 -68.12
C ALA A 865 65.44 86.21 -67.04
N ALA A 866 66.10 87.37 -66.89
CA ALA A 866 65.75 88.34 -65.86
C ALA A 866 65.86 89.78 -66.38
N THR A 867 64.90 90.62 -66.02
CA THR A 867 64.91 92.05 -66.36
C THR A 867 65.98 92.80 -65.56
N ARG A 868 66.35 94.01 -65.97
CA ARG A 868 67.22 94.87 -65.16
C ARG A 868 66.56 95.18 -63.82
N GLY A 869 67.25 94.95 -62.71
CA GLY A 869 66.67 95.11 -61.37
C GLY A 869 67.26 94.15 -60.33
N THR A 870 66.82 94.29 -59.08
CA THR A 870 67.19 93.35 -58.01
C THR A 870 66.16 92.23 -57.92
N HIS A 871 66.63 90.99 -57.94
CA HIS A 871 65.82 89.77 -57.96
C HIS A 871 66.27 88.80 -56.87
N THR A 872 65.35 87.99 -56.34
CA THR A 872 65.65 86.90 -55.40
C THR A 872 65.54 85.55 -56.10
N ALA A 873 66.65 84.82 -56.15
CA ALA A 873 66.78 83.52 -56.79
C ALA A 873 66.77 82.40 -55.74
N CYS A 874 65.77 81.53 -55.75
CA CYS A 874 65.63 80.39 -54.81
C CYS A 874 65.70 79.05 -55.54
N VAL A 875 66.53 78.13 -55.07
CA VAL A 875 66.72 76.81 -55.68
C VAL A 875 66.18 75.71 -54.76
N TYR A 876 65.37 74.80 -55.32
CA TYR A 876 64.82 73.63 -54.62
C TYR A 876 65.33 72.33 -55.24
N GLY A 877 65.66 71.35 -54.40
CA GLY A 877 65.81 69.96 -54.80
C GLY A 877 64.45 69.26 -54.76
N ILE A 878 64.04 68.66 -55.87
CA ILE A 878 62.73 68.03 -56.02
C ILE A 878 62.82 66.57 -55.60
N ASN A 879 61.98 66.18 -54.63
CA ASN A 879 61.99 64.83 -54.07
C ASN A 879 61.56 63.78 -55.10
N THR A 880 62.27 62.67 -55.11
CA THR A 880 62.05 61.50 -55.96
C THR A 880 61.86 60.29 -55.06
N GLY A 881 60.70 60.20 -54.41
CA GLY A 881 60.45 59.17 -53.41
C GLY A 881 59.43 59.61 -52.35
N ALA A 882 59.54 59.05 -51.15
CA ALA A 882 58.63 59.33 -50.04
C ALA A 882 59.20 60.44 -49.16
N GLY A 883 58.72 61.67 -49.33
CA GLY A 883 59.25 62.84 -48.64
C GLY A 883 58.78 64.14 -49.29
N ALA A 884 59.36 65.26 -48.88
CA ALA A 884 59.04 66.58 -49.43
C ALA A 884 60.22 67.19 -50.18
N SER A 885 59.95 67.89 -51.29
CA SER A 885 60.97 68.72 -51.97
C SER A 885 61.52 69.78 -51.01
N ARG A 886 62.83 70.02 -51.03
CA ARG A 886 63.53 70.89 -50.07
C ARG A 886 64.11 72.13 -50.73
N LEU A 887 63.95 73.28 -50.06
CA LEU A 887 64.66 74.51 -50.41
C LEU A 887 66.14 74.32 -50.10
N LEU A 888 67.01 74.47 -51.10
CA LEU A 888 68.46 74.39 -50.93
C LEU A 888 69.02 75.72 -50.43
N ALA A 889 68.73 76.83 -51.14
CA ALA A 889 69.02 78.19 -50.68
C ALA A 889 68.28 79.26 -51.51
N CYS A 890 68.25 80.49 -51.00
CA CYS A 890 67.84 81.70 -51.72
C CYS A 890 68.95 82.76 -51.67
N GLN A 891 69.20 83.47 -52.77
CA GLN A 891 70.13 84.60 -52.82
C GLN A 891 69.58 85.77 -53.64
N THR A 892 69.88 87.00 -53.21
CA THR A 892 69.51 88.22 -53.93
C THR A 892 70.61 88.62 -54.89
N VAL A 893 70.25 88.92 -56.14
CA VAL A 893 71.16 89.33 -57.21
C VAL A 893 70.62 90.55 -57.95
N THR A 894 71.51 91.43 -58.42
CA THR A 894 71.13 92.60 -59.21
C THR A 894 71.57 92.41 -60.66
N VAL A 895 70.61 92.40 -61.57
CA VAL A 895 70.83 92.29 -63.01
C VAL A 895 71.17 93.69 -63.55
N PRO A 896 72.38 93.89 -64.10
CA PRO A 896 72.84 95.19 -64.60
C PRO A 896 72.17 95.60 -65.91
#